data_AF-A0A1I8IBV8-F1
#
_entry.id   AF-A0A1I8IBV8-F1
#
_cell.length_a   1.000
_cell.length_b   1.000
_cell.length_c   1.000
_cell.angle_alpha   90.00
_cell.angle_beta   90.00
_cell.angle_gamma   90.00
#
_symmetry.space_group_name_H-M   'P 1'
#
loop_
_entity.id
_entity.type
_entity.pdbx_description
1 polymer ?
#
loop_
_entity_poly.entity_id
_entity_poly.type
_entity_poly.pdbx_seq_one_letter_code
_entity_poly.pdbx_strand_id
1 'polypeptide(L)'
;DPERRPLVLVNPSDSPDEQQEAIEEPNNVAQRSPVTVLAQHPSPLYKLLGYFTILFTFALSVIASLNQAQEDSSKHEDASEKSDNSSHHGSLSTAEMFSLWMESLLLLGGIGAFIYLTFRVILDKTIDRAELVNPYDPNNRLPEIGAVHWCLKMPHHLANYPTTFLELILIVFSFLGLIGVLLEFVEHLIGGHASGAALAALTVKCILLMAFVPIQVRFFVVHSKVCLLWKLKQTFLAFSLIISANISCWCFHTKSEIGEVFVLKRSDWCPDSKIHRASVKDVIKSLVESLGPFLSEFFLMGAILSCSVMSNAGRWVKVFLRKQLSGRPVDEIKRSISEDYQVSLVDRILAGRIRNLHPRLADIGAWLLIICNAAEWFIYGSAFSLILGYRNDDPVNLSLAIVTLPLHVFFYFHSIGCLYDFKEHPTSCASMAEIMSVLFFHTMKYSVKEPKLYTNDRFILSKGHAAPILYAAWAEAGLFPASELLNLRKISSDLEGHPTPRLSFVDVATGSLGQGLSFAAGMAHAGKHMDKLSYRVFCVIGDGESAEGSIWEAAAFAAHYRLDNLVAILDVNRLGQSDPTPLQHSAEVYKARMEAFGWHAIVLDGHNVEQLVAGFDEASRVKDKPSCIVAVTFKGKGFIGVEDQLDYHGKPLGAKTDSALANIRDALSGPAPGLCPAMPTESAPAPLDAGGEEAALRLSRPPGYKLGEQVATRLAYGNALVKLGEASRRVVALDGDTKNSTFSLKFAQAFPDRFIECFIAEQNMVGVAVGIAARRRRVVFVSTFAAFLTRTFDQLRMAAISQTDANFAGSHAGVSIGEDGPSQMALEDLAMFRSLPGSTVFYPSDAVSAERAVELAANTSGICFIRTGRPNQPVLYGDDTAFAVGKGHLVRQSEADKVCGAAELLTIVGAGVTITEALAAADQLAKRGIAVRVVDPFTVKPIDAELLRQSAAATGNRVLTVEDHYPEGGLGEAVAASLPGVPVRRLAVGAVPRSGKSQELLAMFGIDSEAI
;
A
#
# COMPACT_ATOMS: atom_id res chain seq x y z
N ASP A 1 -18.01 34.92 -57.62
CA ASP A 1 -18.68 36.22 -57.44
C ASP A 1 -20.18 35.95 -57.43
N PRO A 2 -21.01 36.61 -56.62
CA PRO A 2 -20.69 37.57 -55.54
C PRO A 2 -21.22 37.04 -54.18
N GLU A 3 -21.04 37.56 -52.96
CA GLU A 3 -20.68 38.86 -52.35
C GLU A 3 -20.01 38.57 -50.97
N ARG A 4 -19.00 39.26 -50.42
CA ARG A 4 -18.19 40.43 -50.80
C ARG A 4 -16.75 40.30 -50.24
N ARG A 5 -15.77 40.69 -51.06
CA ARG A 5 -14.61 41.54 -50.68
C ARG A 5 -14.82 42.90 -51.39
N PRO A 6 -13.98 43.95 -51.27
CA PRO A 6 -12.69 44.06 -50.55
C PRO A 6 -12.56 45.34 -49.67
N LEU A 7 -11.40 45.52 -49.04
CA LEU A 7 -10.53 46.67 -49.33
C LEU A 7 -9.07 46.38 -48.92
N VAL A 8 -8.14 47.19 -49.42
CA VAL A 8 -6.70 46.89 -49.62
C VAL A 8 -5.84 48.05 -49.10
N LEU A 9 -4.56 47.77 -48.77
CA LEU A 9 -3.31 48.57 -48.92
C LEU A 9 -2.33 48.11 -47.82
N VAL A 10 -1.29 47.30 -48.09
CA VAL A 10 -0.02 47.52 -48.85
C VAL A 10 1.04 48.29 -48.04
N ASN A 11 2.19 47.64 -47.91
CA ASN A 11 3.46 47.99 -47.22
C ASN A 11 4.16 49.22 -47.86
N PRO A 12 5.18 49.86 -47.23
CA PRO A 12 6.54 49.29 -47.22
C PRO A 12 7.47 49.64 -46.03
N SER A 13 8.69 49.11 -46.10
CA SER A 13 9.84 49.25 -45.21
C SER A 13 10.67 50.52 -45.46
N ASP A 14 11.58 50.87 -44.53
CA ASP A 14 13.05 50.91 -44.74
C ASP A 14 13.81 51.64 -43.60
N SER A 15 15.07 51.23 -43.36
CA SER A 15 16.08 51.91 -42.51
C SER A 15 17.00 52.80 -43.36
N PRO A 16 17.80 53.72 -42.77
CA PRO A 16 19.25 53.44 -42.65
C PRO A 16 20.02 54.16 -41.50
N ASP A 17 21.18 53.59 -41.11
CA ASP A 17 22.57 54.14 -40.96
C ASP A 17 22.83 55.57 -40.38
N GLU A 18 23.98 55.97 -39.79
CA GLU A 18 25.23 55.37 -39.23
C GLU A 18 26.06 56.50 -38.51
N GLN A 19 27.29 56.19 -38.02
CA GLN A 19 28.49 57.07 -37.82
C GLN A 19 28.70 57.77 -36.44
N GLN A 20 29.73 57.38 -35.65
CA GLN A 20 31.13 57.91 -35.50
C GLN A 20 31.25 58.98 -34.38
N GLU A 21 32.35 59.25 -33.63
CA GLU A 21 33.73 58.74 -33.38
C GLU A 21 34.17 59.32 -31.99
N ALA A 22 34.82 58.64 -31.03
CA ALA A 22 36.23 58.22 -30.85
C ALA A 22 37.16 59.20 -30.07
N ILE A 23 38.23 58.63 -29.43
CA ILE A 23 39.56 59.22 -29.05
C ILE A 23 39.89 59.66 -27.57
N GLU A 24 40.79 58.85 -26.94
CA GLU A 24 42.00 59.10 -26.07
C GLU A 24 42.02 59.76 -24.65
N GLU A 25 42.41 58.94 -23.64
CA GLU A 25 43.68 58.92 -22.81
C GLU A 25 44.47 60.21 -22.36
N PRO A 26 45.49 60.17 -21.44
CA PRO A 26 45.66 59.44 -20.14
C PRO A 26 46.49 60.18 -19.00
N ASN A 27 46.74 59.47 -17.87
CA ASN A 27 47.99 59.44 -17.04
C ASN A 27 48.34 60.36 -15.82
N ASN A 28 49.10 59.71 -14.89
CA ASN A 28 50.03 60.18 -13.82
C ASN A 28 49.51 60.80 -12.48
N VAL A 29 50.20 60.79 -11.32
CA VAL A 29 51.10 59.87 -10.53
C VAL A 29 51.83 60.69 -9.41
N ALA A 30 52.23 60.05 -8.27
CA ALA A 30 53.15 60.54 -7.18
C ALA A 30 52.58 61.50 -6.09
N GLN A 31 53.06 61.62 -4.81
CA GLN A 31 54.02 60.86 -3.95
C GLN A 31 53.98 61.32 -2.44
N ARG A 32 54.37 60.44 -1.47
CA ARG A 32 55.01 60.70 -0.12
C ARG A 32 54.21 61.45 1.00
N SER A 33 54.52 61.41 2.31
CA SER A 33 55.20 60.47 3.27
C SER A 33 54.89 60.87 4.75
N PRO A 34 55.24 60.10 5.82
CA PRO A 34 54.57 60.18 7.16
C PRO A 34 55.43 60.56 8.41
N VAL A 35 54.75 60.59 9.57
CA VAL A 35 55.18 60.41 10.99
C VAL A 35 55.15 61.62 11.95
N THR A 36 54.06 61.67 12.75
CA THR A 36 53.95 62.06 14.18
C THR A 36 52.58 61.57 14.68
N VAL A 37 52.30 61.16 15.93
CA VAL A 37 53.08 60.77 17.13
C VAL A 37 52.18 59.83 17.99
N LEU A 38 52.74 59.02 18.90
CA LEU A 38 51.98 58.18 19.86
C LEU A 38 52.34 58.55 21.31
N ALA A 39 51.47 59.25 22.04
CA ALA A 39 51.60 59.46 23.48
C ALA A 39 50.31 59.98 24.16
N GLN A 40 49.36 59.10 24.48
CA GLN A 40 48.38 59.23 25.59
C GLN A 40 47.50 57.96 25.71
N HIS A 41 46.97 57.71 26.91
CA HIS A 41 46.12 56.59 27.37
C HIS A 41 46.81 55.29 27.86
N PRO A 42 46.34 54.70 28.99
CA PRO A 42 46.89 53.46 29.56
C PRO A 42 46.48 52.21 28.77
N SER A 43 47.31 51.16 28.80
CA SER A 43 47.09 50.00 27.93
C SER A 43 45.83 49.18 28.31
N PRO A 44 45.09 48.64 27.33
CA PRO A 44 43.88 47.84 27.59
C PRO A 44 44.11 46.60 28.45
N LEU A 45 45.34 46.06 28.44
CA LEU A 45 45.70 44.80 29.09
C LEU A 45 45.44 44.82 30.61
N TYR A 46 45.74 45.93 31.28
CA TYR A 46 45.55 46.07 32.74
C TYR A 46 44.07 46.17 33.14
N LYS A 47 43.21 46.77 32.30
CA LYS A 47 41.76 46.80 32.54
C LYS A 47 41.14 45.42 32.29
N LEU A 48 41.58 44.72 31.25
CA LEU A 48 41.11 43.37 30.92
C LEU A 48 41.46 42.36 32.03
N LEU A 49 42.65 42.46 32.62
CA LEU A 49 43.06 41.62 33.75
C LEU A 49 42.18 41.86 34.99
N GLY A 50 41.79 43.10 35.26
CA GLY A 50 40.85 43.44 36.34
C GLY A 50 39.46 42.83 36.15
N TYR A 51 38.88 42.95 34.94
CA TYR A 51 37.60 42.31 34.62
C TYR A 51 37.67 40.78 34.69
N PHE A 52 38.78 40.19 34.24
CA PHE A 52 39.02 38.75 34.35
C PHE A 52 39.02 38.28 35.80
N THR A 53 39.72 38.99 36.70
CA THR A 53 39.73 38.66 38.14
C THR A 53 38.33 38.75 38.74
N ILE A 54 37.56 39.81 38.45
CA ILE A 54 36.20 39.98 39.00
C ILE A 54 35.26 38.86 38.54
N LEU A 55 35.22 38.55 37.23
CA LEU A 55 34.36 37.49 36.68
C LEU A 55 34.75 36.10 37.19
N PHE A 56 36.05 35.81 37.31
CA PHE A 56 36.54 34.53 37.81
C PHE A 56 36.27 34.35 39.31
N THR A 57 36.44 35.40 40.12
CA THR A 57 36.09 35.37 41.55
C THR A 57 34.57 35.25 41.76
N PHE A 58 33.75 35.92 40.94
CA PHE A 58 32.30 35.79 40.98
C PHE A 58 31.84 34.36 40.63
N ALA A 59 32.36 33.78 39.54
CA ALA A 59 32.06 32.41 39.15
C ALA A 59 32.47 31.38 40.22
N LEU A 60 33.65 31.55 40.83
CA LEU A 60 34.07 30.71 41.96
C LEU A 60 33.17 30.88 43.20
N SER A 61 32.64 32.08 43.46
CA SER A 61 31.69 32.30 44.58
C SER A 61 30.33 31.65 44.34
N VAL A 62 29.87 31.58 43.08
CA VAL A 62 28.63 30.88 42.70
C VAL A 62 28.83 29.36 42.82
N ILE A 63 29.96 28.82 42.32
CA ILE A 63 30.29 27.40 42.45
C ILE A 63 30.46 27.00 43.93
N ALA A 64 31.08 27.85 44.76
CA ALA A 64 31.18 27.61 46.20
C ALA A 64 29.80 27.60 46.89
N SER A 65 28.92 28.56 46.55
CA SER A 65 27.54 28.62 47.08
C SER A 65 26.70 27.40 46.67
N LEU A 66 26.87 26.90 45.44
CA LEU A 66 26.18 25.70 44.95
C LEU A 66 26.68 24.43 45.65
N ASN A 67 27.99 24.29 45.86
CA ASN A 67 28.55 23.18 46.65
C ASN A 67 28.12 23.25 48.13
N GLN A 68 28.03 24.46 48.70
CA GLN A 68 27.52 24.67 50.07
C GLN A 68 26.06 24.19 50.19
N ALA A 69 25.20 24.54 49.24
CA ALA A 69 23.82 24.06 49.18
C ALA A 69 23.72 22.53 49.01
N GLN A 70 24.69 21.89 48.35
CA GLN A 70 24.76 20.44 48.18
C GLN A 70 25.26 19.71 49.45
N GLU A 71 26.16 20.32 50.23
CA GLU A 71 26.51 19.84 51.57
C GLU A 71 25.35 20.01 52.57
N ASP A 72 24.59 21.10 52.48
CA ASP A 72 23.47 21.36 53.39
C ASP A 72 22.25 20.49 53.06
N SER A 73 22.03 20.09 51.80
CA SER A 73 20.98 19.10 51.46
C SER A 73 21.34 17.69 51.94
N SER A 74 22.61 17.28 51.83
CA SER A 74 23.06 15.95 52.27
C SER A 74 23.11 15.81 53.80
N LYS A 75 23.38 16.90 54.54
CA LYS A 75 23.25 16.91 56.01
C LYS A 75 21.80 16.86 56.52
N HIS A 76 20.81 17.14 55.65
CA HIS A 76 19.40 17.08 56.01
C HIS A 76 18.74 15.71 55.80
N GLU A 77 19.33 14.81 54.99
CA GLU A 77 18.79 13.45 54.83
C GLU A 77 19.04 12.57 56.07
N ASP A 78 20.23 12.65 56.69
CA ASP A 78 20.60 11.88 57.91
C ASP A 78 19.83 12.30 59.19
N ALA A 79 19.01 13.36 59.14
CA ALA A 79 18.32 13.92 60.30
C ALA A 79 16.79 13.73 60.29
N SER A 80 16.22 13.03 59.29
CA SER A 80 14.77 13.00 59.05
C SER A 80 14.04 11.67 59.35
N GLU A 81 14.71 10.67 59.94
CA GLU A 81 14.02 9.53 60.58
C GLU A 81 13.33 9.94 61.91
N LYS A 82 12.24 10.73 61.80
CA LYS A 82 11.04 10.84 62.69
C LYS A 82 10.35 12.21 62.60
N SER A 83 9.33 12.35 61.74
CA SER A 83 7.98 12.87 62.08
C SER A 83 7.20 13.35 60.85
N ASP A 84 5.92 12.98 60.73
CA ASP A 84 5.01 13.48 59.69
C ASP A 84 4.61 14.96 59.89
N ASN A 85 4.86 15.83 58.90
CA ASN A 85 3.81 16.58 58.16
C ASN A 85 4.33 17.64 57.17
N SER A 86 3.67 17.71 56.02
CA SER A 86 3.44 18.89 55.16
C SER A 86 4.54 19.96 54.94
N SER A 87 5.40 19.76 53.93
CA SER A 87 5.77 20.80 52.94
C SER A 87 6.65 20.23 51.82
N HIS A 88 6.24 20.35 50.55
CA HIS A 88 7.13 20.06 49.42
C HIS A 88 8.14 21.21 49.25
N HIS A 89 9.35 21.05 49.77
CA HIS A 89 10.53 21.70 49.20
C HIS A 89 11.04 20.82 48.05
N GLY A 90 10.93 21.34 46.83
CA GLY A 90 11.33 20.62 45.62
C GLY A 90 12.85 20.53 45.51
N SER A 91 13.37 19.32 45.48
CA SER A 91 14.68 19.05 44.89
C SER A 91 14.62 19.37 43.39
N LEU A 92 15.56 20.16 42.87
CA LEU A 92 15.72 20.36 41.43
C LEU A 92 15.82 19.00 40.74
N SER A 93 15.03 18.81 39.69
CA SER A 93 15.07 17.57 38.91
C SER A 93 16.39 17.44 38.14
N THR A 94 16.74 16.22 37.78
CA THR A 94 17.91 15.93 36.94
C THR A 94 17.87 16.65 35.59
N ALA A 95 16.68 17.03 35.10
CA ALA A 95 16.51 17.80 33.88
C ALA A 95 16.80 19.30 34.09
N GLU A 96 16.35 19.89 35.20
CA GLU A 96 16.64 21.29 35.54
C GLU A 96 18.12 21.49 35.87
N MET A 97 18.73 20.56 36.62
CA MET A 97 20.18 20.53 36.82
C MET A 97 20.95 20.40 35.50
N PHE A 98 20.46 19.61 34.54
CA PHE A 98 21.07 19.50 33.22
C PHE A 98 20.92 20.79 32.39
N SER A 99 19.80 21.50 32.50
CA SER A 99 19.59 22.82 31.85
C SER A 99 20.58 23.85 32.40
N LEU A 100 20.65 24.02 33.72
CA LEU A 100 21.60 24.92 34.39
C LEU A 100 23.06 24.60 34.07
N TRP A 101 23.40 23.30 33.93
CA TRP A 101 24.75 22.87 33.55
C TRP A 101 25.07 23.19 32.08
N MET A 102 24.10 23.00 31.17
CA MET A 102 24.21 23.34 29.76
C MET A 102 24.26 24.86 29.53
N GLU A 103 23.47 25.64 30.25
CA GLU A 103 23.48 27.11 30.24
C GLU A 103 24.82 27.65 30.75
N SER A 104 25.35 27.08 31.83
CA SER A 104 26.69 27.40 32.36
C SER A 104 27.80 27.07 31.34
N LEU A 105 27.69 25.95 30.63
CA LEU A 105 28.63 25.58 29.55
C LEU A 105 28.51 26.49 28.33
N LEU A 106 27.31 26.93 27.96
CA LEU A 106 27.09 27.88 26.86
C LEU A 106 27.62 29.27 27.23
N LEU A 107 27.47 29.70 28.49
CA LEU A 107 28.06 30.94 29.00
C LEU A 107 29.59 30.88 28.99
N LEU A 108 30.17 29.77 29.48
CA LEU A 108 31.62 29.52 29.41
C LEU A 108 32.13 29.43 27.97
N GLY A 109 31.34 28.86 27.06
CA GLY A 109 31.63 28.83 25.62
C GLY A 109 31.61 30.21 24.97
N GLY A 110 30.64 31.06 25.34
CA GLY A 110 30.55 32.45 24.90
C GLY A 110 31.71 33.30 25.43
N ILE A 111 32.05 33.15 26.71
CA ILE A 111 33.23 33.79 27.32
C ILE A 111 34.53 33.28 26.68
N GLY A 112 34.64 31.98 26.41
CA GLY A 112 35.77 31.37 25.72
C GLY A 112 35.94 31.88 24.29
N ALA A 113 34.84 32.03 23.54
CA ALA A 113 34.84 32.62 22.21
C ALA A 113 35.22 34.11 22.24
N PHE A 114 34.74 34.87 23.22
CA PHE A 114 35.11 36.27 23.46
C PHE A 114 36.60 36.41 23.80
N ILE A 115 37.14 35.56 24.67
CA ILE A 115 38.58 35.51 25.00
C ILE A 115 39.39 35.14 23.75
N TYR A 116 38.99 34.11 23.00
CA TYR A 116 39.69 33.67 21.80
C TYR A 116 39.73 34.75 20.71
N LEU A 117 38.60 35.40 20.42
CA LEU A 117 38.54 36.51 19.47
C LEU A 117 39.36 37.72 19.93
N THR A 118 39.31 38.05 21.22
CA THR A 118 40.11 39.15 21.80
C THR A 118 41.61 38.86 21.75
N PHE A 119 42.03 37.63 22.10
CA PHE A 119 43.42 37.20 21.96
C PHE A 119 43.88 37.21 20.50
N ARG A 120 43.04 36.79 19.55
CA ARG A 120 43.37 36.80 18.13
C ARG A 120 43.55 38.22 17.58
N VAL A 121 42.71 39.17 18.00
CA VAL A 121 42.84 40.60 17.65
C VAL A 121 44.08 41.23 18.29
N ILE A 122 44.48 40.80 19.49
CA ILE A 122 45.74 41.24 20.12
C ILE A 122 46.95 40.63 19.40
N LEU A 123 46.91 39.35 19.05
CA LEU A 123 47.97 38.66 18.30
C LEU A 123 48.18 39.27 16.92
N ASP A 124 47.12 39.46 16.11
CA ASP A 124 47.22 40.10 14.80
C ASP A 124 47.83 41.51 14.91
N LYS A 125 47.42 42.31 15.92
CA LYS A 125 47.98 43.66 16.16
C LYS A 125 49.39 43.68 16.78
N THR A 126 49.89 42.56 17.28
CA THR A 126 51.25 42.44 17.83
C THR A 126 52.23 41.86 16.79
N ILE A 127 51.75 40.95 15.95
CA ILE A 127 52.52 40.36 14.83
C ILE A 127 52.81 41.42 13.75
N ASP A 128 51.86 42.32 13.45
CA ASP A 128 52.05 43.46 12.52
C ASP A 128 53.09 44.52 12.98
N ARG A 129 53.74 44.33 14.14
CA ARG A 129 54.80 45.23 14.65
C ARG A 129 56.18 44.59 14.80
N ALA A 130 56.35 43.33 14.43
CA ALA A 130 57.57 42.56 14.70
C ALA A 130 58.14 41.82 13.48
N GLU A 131 58.27 42.50 12.33
CA GLU A 131 59.39 42.30 11.39
C GLU A 131 59.40 43.36 10.26
N LEU A 132 60.19 44.42 10.47
CA LEU A 132 60.64 45.34 9.44
C LEU A 132 62.15 45.52 9.58
N VAL A 133 62.92 44.50 9.22
CA VAL A 133 64.39 44.56 9.10
C VAL A 133 64.81 43.99 7.73
N ASN A 134 65.66 44.75 7.05
CA ASN A 134 66.09 44.52 5.67
C ASN A 134 67.06 43.31 5.58
N PRO A 135 67.12 42.58 4.44
CA PRO A 135 67.90 41.34 4.33
C PRO A 135 69.37 41.62 3.96
N TYR A 136 70.29 40.76 4.37
CA TYR A 136 71.49 40.31 3.62
C TYR A 136 72.39 39.41 4.50
N ASP A 137 72.17 38.10 4.48
CA ASP A 137 73.21 37.09 4.77
C ASP A 137 72.88 35.77 4.04
N PRO A 138 73.73 35.25 3.14
CA PRO A 138 73.50 33.97 2.48
C PRO A 138 73.68 32.72 3.36
N ASN A 139 74.19 32.84 4.60
CA ASN A 139 74.67 31.71 5.39
C ASN A 139 74.09 31.62 6.82
N ASN A 140 72.77 31.50 6.97
CA ASN A 140 72.24 30.86 8.19
C ASN A 140 70.93 30.07 7.97
N ARG A 141 70.83 28.91 8.63
CA ARG A 141 69.67 28.00 8.55
C ARG A 141 68.87 28.03 9.86
N LEU A 142 67.54 28.14 9.80
CA LEU A 142 66.63 27.70 10.86
C LEU A 142 65.36 27.04 10.27
N PRO A 143 64.69 26.11 10.99
CA PRO A 143 63.77 25.14 10.38
C PRO A 143 62.27 25.50 10.44
N GLU A 144 61.50 24.70 9.68
CA GLU A 144 60.06 24.63 9.47
C GLU A 144 59.10 25.19 10.55
N ILE A 145 58.22 26.14 10.15
CA ILE A 145 56.81 26.21 10.61
C ILE A 145 55.91 26.57 9.42
N GLY A 146 55.13 25.62 8.92
CA GLY A 146 54.20 25.83 7.79
C GLY A 146 52.79 26.24 8.22
N ALA A 147 52.52 27.54 8.36
CA ALA A 147 51.15 28.03 8.65
C ALA A 147 50.76 29.44 8.12
N VAL A 148 51.66 30.20 7.47
CA VAL A 148 51.46 31.67 7.27
C VAL A 148 51.25 32.10 5.79
N HIS A 149 51.15 31.16 4.84
CA HIS A 149 51.07 31.52 3.40
C HIS A 149 49.66 31.75 2.81
N TRP A 150 48.64 32.05 3.63
CA TRP A 150 47.26 32.26 3.13
C TRP A 150 46.63 33.63 3.46
N CYS A 151 47.30 34.50 4.23
CA CYS A 151 46.71 35.77 4.69
C CYS A 151 47.13 37.03 3.90
N LEU A 152 48.19 36.97 3.08
CA LEU A 152 48.81 38.16 2.45
C LEU A 152 48.20 38.61 1.10
N LYS A 153 46.89 38.39 0.87
CA LYS A 153 46.18 38.95 -0.31
C LYS A 153 44.75 39.41 0.04
N MET A 154 44.64 40.55 0.74
CA MET A 154 43.43 41.38 0.75
C MET A 154 43.72 42.76 0.13
N PRO A 155 42.85 43.30 -0.75
CA PRO A 155 43.01 44.65 -1.28
C PRO A 155 42.77 45.74 -0.22
N HIS A 156 43.51 46.85 -0.31
CA HIS A 156 43.51 47.98 0.64
C HIS A 156 42.17 48.73 0.83
N HIS A 157 41.09 48.38 0.12
CA HIS A 157 39.81 49.08 0.19
C HIS A 157 38.96 48.75 1.44
N LEU A 158 39.42 47.83 2.31
CA LEU A 158 38.74 47.46 3.55
C LEU A 158 39.09 48.35 4.77
N ALA A 159 40.05 49.27 4.64
CA ALA A 159 40.57 50.06 5.77
C ALA A 159 39.64 51.17 6.31
N ASN A 160 38.52 51.47 5.65
CA ASN A 160 37.67 52.64 5.95
C ASN A 160 36.26 52.30 6.48
N TYR A 161 35.98 51.06 6.89
CA TYR A 161 34.80 50.78 7.71
C TYR A 161 35.15 50.95 9.20
N PRO A 162 34.38 51.75 9.97
CA PRO A 162 34.70 52.00 11.38
C PRO A 162 34.45 50.74 12.21
N THR A 163 35.52 50.05 12.59
CA THR A 163 35.49 48.95 13.57
C THR A 163 34.87 49.40 14.90
N THR A 164 35.00 50.67 15.25
CA THR A 164 34.31 51.33 16.37
C THR A 164 32.78 51.20 16.33
N PHE A 165 32.15 51.11 15.15
CA PHE A 165 30.70 50.92 15.06
C PHE A 165 30.30 49.47 15.39
N LEU A 166 31.10 48.48 14.98
CA LEU A 166 30.89 47.07 15.29
C LEU A 166 31.19 46.76 16.77
N GLU A 167 32.22 47.40 17.33
CA GLU A 167 32.58 47.34 18.75
C GLU A 167 31.47 47.94 19.64
N LEU A 168 30.93 49.12 19.29
CA LEU A 168 29.83 49.75 20.03
C LEU A 168 28.57 48.87 20.04
N ILE A 169 28.26 48.22 18.90
CA ILE A 169 27.11 47.33 18.76
C ILE A 169 27.26 46.05 19.59
N LEU A 170 28.45 45.43 19.62
CA LEU A 170 28.71 44.27 20.48
C LEU A 170 28.62 44.62 21.96
N ILE A 171 29.12 45.79 22.37
CA ILE A 171 28.98 46.29 23.75
C ILE A 171 27.49 46.46 24.10
N VAL A 172 26.68 47.06 23.23
CA VAL A 172 25.24 47.22 23.44
C VAL A 172 24.53 45.87 23.56
N PHE A 173 24.83 44.89 22.70
CA PHE A 173 24.20 43.56 22.80
C PHE A 173 24.61 42.79 24.06
N SER A 174 25.87 42.86 24.51
CA SER A 174 26.27 42.28 25.80
C SER A 174 25.61 42.97 26.99
N PHE A 175 25.39 44.30 26.93
CA PHE A 175 24.69 45.05 27.97
C PHE A 175 23.20 44.70 28.04
N LEU A 176 22.56 44.45 26.88
CA LEU A 176 21.15 44.01 26.81
C LEU A 176 20.95 42.58 27.35
N GLY A 177 21.89 41.67 27.09
CA GLY A 177 21.89 40.33 27.72
C GLY A 177 22.01 40.40 29.25
N LEU A 178 22.88 41.29 29.75
CA LEU A 178 23.03 41.53 31.19
C LEU A 178 21.75 42.11 31.83
N ILE A 179 21.02 42.97 31.11
CA ILE A 179 19.71 43.51 31.56
C ILE A 179 18.65 42.41 31.62
N GLY A 180 18.64 41.45 30.69
CA GLY A 180 17.73 40.29 30.75
C GLY A 180 17.93 39.47 32.03
N VAL A 181 19.17 39.07 32.32
CA VAL A 181 19.53 38.31 33.53
C VAL A 181 19.27 39.11 34.82
N LEU A 182 19.48 40.43 34.80
CA LEU A 182 19.15 41.30 35.94
C LEU A 182 17.64 41.40 36.19
N LEU A 183 16.80 41.35 35.15
CA LEU A 183 15.35 41.34 35.29
C LEU A 183 14.83 40.01 35.87
N GLU A 184 15.39 38.88 35.42
CA GLU A 184 15.08 37.55 35.99
C GLU A 184 15.51 37.44 37.45
N PHE A 185 16.69 37.97 37.81
CA PHE A 185 17.15 38.01 39.20
C PHE A 185 16.26 38.89 40.09
N VAL A 186 15.68 39.97 39.54
CA VAL A 186 14.69 40.81 40.21
C VAL A 186 13.34 40.10 40.35
N GLU A 187 12.88 39.35 39.34
CA GLU A 187 11.68 38.50 39.44
C GLU A 187 11.81 37.44 40.54
N HIS A 188 12.98 36.80 40.64
CA HIS A 188 13.26 35.81 41.69
C HIS A 188 13.33 36.43 43.10
N LEU A 189 13.88 37.65 43.22
CA LEU A 189 13.94 38.41 44.48
C LEU A 189 12.57 38.93 44.97
N ILE A 190 11.60 39.14 44.08
CA ILE A 190 10.28 39.71 44.43
C ILE A 190 9.29 38.64 44.90
N GLY A 191 9.59 37.35 44.70
CA GLY A 191 8.89 36.26 45.38
C GLY A 191 7.45 36.00 44.89
N GLY A 192 7.30 35.53 43.65
CA GLY A 192 6.22 34.61 43.27
C GLY A 192 4.77 35.07 43.44
N HIS A 193 4.46 36.37 43.47
CA HIS A 193 3.09 36.89 43.55
C HIS A 193 2.72 37.78 42.35
N ALA A 194 1.84 37.25 41.50
CA ALA A 194 1.41 37.87 40.26
C ALA A 194 0.71 39.22 40.50
N SER A 195 1.37 40.31 40.10
CA SER A 195 0.82 41.66 40.05
C SER A 195 1.27 42.36 38.77
N GLY A 196 0.70 43.53 38.47
CA GLY A 196 0.83 44.21 37.17
C GLY A 196 2.26 44.52 36.68
N ALA A 197 3.27 44.39 37.56
CA ALA A 197 4.68 44.47 37.19
C ALA A 197 5.09 43.39 36.15
N ALA A 198 4.60 42.15 36.26
CA ALA A 198 4.90 41.09 35.31
C ALA A 198 4.34 41.39 33.90
N LEU A 199 3.12 41.96 33.83
CA LEU A 199 2.51 42.36 32.56
C LEU A 199 3.24 43.57 31.94
N ALA A 200 3.74 44.50 32.77
CA ALA A 200 4.57 45.61 32.31
C ALA A 200 5.94 45.13 31.80
N ALA A 201 6.59 44.21 32.51
CA ALA A 201 7.84 43.58 32.09
C ALA A 201 7.67 42.82 30.76
N LEU A 202 6.62 42.02 30.62
CA LEU A 202 6.28 41.33 29.36
C LEU A 202 5.99 42.32 28.22
N THR A 203 5.27 43.41 28.49
CA THR A 203 4.99 44.46 27.49
C THR A 203 6.29 45.14 27.03
N VAL A 204 7.22 45.42 27.95
CA VAL A 204 8.55 45.97 27.61
C VAL A 204 9.40 44.95 26.84
N LYS A 205 9.43 43.67 27.26
CA LYS A 205 10.05 42.55 26.51
C LYS A 205 9.53 42.52 25.05
N CYS A 206 8.20 42.56 24.85
CA CYS A 206 7.57 42.55 23.52
C CYS A 206 7.87 43.80 22.67
N ILE A 207 7.90 45.00 23.27
CA ILE A 207 8.24 46.25 22.54
C ILE A 207 9.71 46.22 22.09
N LEU A 208 10.63 45.76 22.94
CA LEU A 208 12.04 45.57 22.58
C LEU A 208 12.19 44.53 21.46
N LEU A 209 11.44 43.43 21.52
CA LEU A 209 11.34 42.42 20.46
C LEU A 209 10.96 43.06 19.11
N MET A 210 9.85 43.81 19.06
CA MET A 210 9.38 44.45 17.83
C MET A 210 10.31 45.55 17.30
N ALA A 211 11.08 46.23 18.16
CA ALA A 211 12.03 47.25 17.74
C ALA A 211 13.36 46.67 17.19
N PHE A 212 13.95 45.70 17.89
CA PHE A 212 15.33 45.25 17.61
C PHE A 212 15.42 44.11 16.59
N VAL A 213 14.41 43.25 16.50
CA VAL A 213 14.42 42.11 15.57
C VAL A 213 14.43 42.53 14.09
N PRO A 214 13.61 43.51 13.62
CA PRO A 214 13.70 43.98 12.24
C PRO A 214 15.07 44.59 11.90
N ILE A 215 15.75 45.18 12.88
CA ILE A 215 17.11 45.72 12.74
C ILE A 215 18.11 44.57 12.56
N GLN A 216 18.03 43.51 13.37
CA GLN A 216 18.87 42.32 13.23
C GLN A 216 18.66 41.63 11.87
N VAL A 217 17.41 41.47 11.41
CA VAL A 217 17.11 40.87 10.10
C VAL A 217 17.61 41.74 8.94
N ARG A 218 17.39 43.07 8.98
CA ARG A 218 17.97 43.97 7.96
C ARG A 218 19.49 43.92 7.95
N PHE A 219 20.13 43.92 9.12
CA PHE A 219 21.59 43.82 9.22
C PHE A 219 22.09 42.49 8.68
N PHE A 220 21.44 41.37 9.01
CA PHE A 220 21.75 40.05 8.46
C PHE A 220 21.64 40.06 6.93
N VAL A 221 20.55 40.57 6.34
CA VAL A 221 20.37 40.60 4.88
C VAL A 221 21.43 41.47 4.19
N VAL A 222 21.78 42.63 4.76
CA VAL A 222 22.82 43.53 4.23
C VAL A 222 24.20 42.86 4.34
N HIS A 223 24.56 42.34 5.51
CA HIS A 223 25.84 41.67 5.73
C HIS A 223 25.97 40.38 4.89
N SER A 224 24.89 39.61 4.74
CA SER A 224 24.80 38.45 3.85
C SER A 224 25.11 38.81 2.41
N LYS A 225 24.49 39.87 1.88
CA LYS A 225 24.77 40.37 0.53
C LYS A 225 26.23 40.77 0.37
N VAL A 226 26.82 41.46 1.35
CA VAL A 226 28.25 41.83 1.33
C VAL A 226 29.15 40.58 1.35
N CYS A 227 28.92 39.62 2.25
CA CYS A 227 29.71 38.39 2.32
C CYS A 227 29.60 37.51 1.06
N LEU A 228 28.41 37.44 0.44
CA LEU A 228 28.17 36.71 -0.81
C LEU A 228 28.87 37.39 -2.00
N LEU A 229 28.74 38.70 -2.14
CA LEU A 229 29.40 39.48 -3.20
C LEU A 229 30.93 39.41 -3.11
N TRP A 230 31.48 39.40 -1.89
CA TRP A 230 32.94 39.43 -1.65
C TRP A 230 33.55 38.06 -1.31
N LYS A 231 32.78 36.96 -1.41
CA LYS A 231 33.23 35.56 -1.21
C LYS A 231 33.89 35.28 0.15
N LEU A 232 33.52 36.02 1.21
CA LEU A 232 34.04 35.87 2.58
C LEU A 232 33.32 34.75 3.34
N LYS A 233 33.70 33.50 3.03
CA LYS A 233 32.91 32.29 3.37
C LYS A 233 32.91 31.88 4.84
N GLN A 234 34.00 32.11 5.58
CA GLN A 234 34.10 31.65 6.99
C GLN A 234 33.40 32.59 7.96
N THR A 235 33.54 33.91 7.78
CA THR A 235 32.85 34.93 8.57
C THR A 235 31.33 34.83 8.43
N PHE A 236 30.85 34.60 7.20
CA PHE A 236 29.43 34.41 6.92
C PHE A 236 28.81 33.24 7.70
N LEU A 237 29.49 32.09 7.76
CA LEU A 237 28.99 30.90 8.45
C LEU A 237 28.93 31.09 9.97
N ALA A 238 29.99 31.63 10.58
CA ALA A 238 30.04 31.89 12.01
C ALA A 238 28.95 32.89 12.45
N PHE A 239 28.76 33.97 11.69
CA PHE A 239 27.75 34.99 12.00
C PHE A 239 26.32 34.48 11.81
N SER A 240 26.08 33.65 10.78
CA SER A 240 24.78 33.01 10.55
C SER A 240 24.41 32.04 11.68
N LEU A 241 25.36 31.24 12.17
CA LEU A 241 25.12 30.32 13.28
C LEU A 241 24.83 31.06 14.60
N ILE A 242 25.56 32.15 14.90
CA ILE A 242 25.33 32.95 16.12
C ILE A 242 23.95 33.62 16.08
N ILE A 243 23.53 34.16 14.93
CA ILE A 243 22.20 34.79 14.80
C ILE A 243 21.09 33.74 14.87
N SER A 244 21.22 32.60 14.18
CA SER A 244 20.25 31.50 14.28
C SER A 244 20.12 30.99 15.71
N ALA A 245 21.23 30.79 16.43
CA ALA A 245 21.21 30.36 17.82
C ALA A 245 20.50 31.36 18.75
N ASN A 246 20.77 32.66 18.61
CA ASN A 246 20.10 33.70 19.42
C ASN A 246 18.60 33.76 19.14
N ILE A 247 18.19 33.75 17.86
CA ILE A 247 16.77 33.76 17.47
C ILE A 247 16.07 32.50 17.99
N SER A 248 16.66 31.32 17.82
CA SER A 248 16.07 30.06 18.31
C SER A 248 15.92 30.03 19.84
N CYS A 249 16.91 30.52 20.58
CA CYS A 249 16.88 30.54 22.04
C CYS A 249 15.80 31.50 22.58
N TRP A 250 15.71 32.72 22.02
CA TRP A 250 14.64 33.67 22.36
C TRP A 250 13.25 33.19 21.97
N CYS A 251 13.10 32.57 20.79
CA CYS A 251 11.83 31.99 20.35
C CYS A 251 11.37 30.84 21.27
N PHE A 252 12.30 30.08 21.84
CA PHE A 252 11.99 28.99 22.77
C PHE A 252 11.50 29.52 24.12
N HIS A 253 12.20 30.48 24.74
CA HIS A 253 11.75 31.12 25.99
C HIS A 253 10.42 31.89 25.83
N THR A 254 10.26 32.65 24.75
CA THR A 254 8.98 33.35 24.50
C THR A 254 7.82 32.37 24.39
N LYS A 255 8.05 31.14 23.89
CA LYS A 255 7.04 30.08 23.81
C LYS A 255 6.72 29.44 25.16
N SER A 256 7.70 29.27 26.05
CA SER A 256 7.44 28.75 27.42
C SER A 256 6.73 29.78 28.29
N GLU A 257 7.18 31.04 28.31
CA GLU A 257 6.53 32.13 29.08
C GLU A 257 5.08 32.34 28.64
N ILE A 258 4.80 32.37 27.33
CA ILE A 258 3.41 32.46 26.82
C ILE A 258 2.61 31.21 27.20
N GLY A 259 3.22 30.02 27.14
CA GLY A 259 2.59 28.77 27.56
C GLY A 259 2.12 28.79 29.01
N GLU A 260 2.94 29.30 29.93
CA GLU A 260 2.59 29.42 31.35
C GLU A 260 1.45 30.43 31.59
N VAL A 261 1.45 31.57 30.87
CA VAL A 261 0.34 32.53 30.90
C VAL A 261 -0.98 31.90 30.44
N PHE A 262 -0.96 30.95 29.49
CA PHE A 262 -2.13 30.21 29.05
C PHE A 262 -2.55 29.05 29.98
N VAL A 263 -1.67 28.59 30.88
CA VAL A 263 -1.91 27.42 31.76
C VAL A 263 -2.37 27.81 33.17
N LEU A 264 -2.45 29.12 33.49
CA LEU A 264 -3.08 29.62 34.72
C LEU A 264 -4.49 29.04 34.92
N LYS A 265 -4.63 28.13 35.89
CA LYS A 265 -5.90 27.45 36.17
C LYS A 265 -6.94 28.45 36.68
N ARG A 266 -8.19 28.14 36.37
CA ARG A 266 -9.40 28.92 36.73
C ARG A 266 -9.61 29.11 38.25
N SER A 267 -8.79 28.43 39.08
CA SER A 267 -8.82 28.41 40.55
C SER A 267 -7.97 29.51 41.20
N ASP A 268 -6.94 30.03 40.53
CA ASP A 268 -5.84 30.73 41.22
C ASP A 268 -6.04 32.26 41.27
N TRP A 269 -7.26 32.71 40.96
CA TRP A 269 -7.62 34.13 40.84
C TRP A 269 -8.37 34.59 42.09
N CYS A 270 -7.67 35.35 42.94
CA CYS A 270 -8.19 35.91 44.20
C CYS A 270 -9.54 36.65 44.00
N PRO A 271 -10.56 36.44 44.87
CA PRO A 271 -11.90 37.00 44.66
C PRO A 271 -12.03 38.53 44.77
N ASP A 272 -11.13 39.21 45.49
CA ASP A 272 -11.40 40.57 46.04
C ASP A 272 -10.73 41.76 45.33
N SER A 273 -10.03 41.57 44.20
CA SER A 273 -9.48 42.72 43.45
C SER A 273 -10.53 43.36 42.54
N LYS A 274 -10.88 44.64 42.80
CA LYS A 274 -11.77 45.47 41.97
C LYS A 274 -11.13 45.92 40.65
N ILE A 275 -10.65 44.96 39.84
CA ILE A 275 -10.22 45.19 38.46
C ILE A 275 -11.17 44.41 37.55
N HIS A 276 -11.80 45.09 36.60
CA HIS A 276 -12.85 44.49 35.76
C HIS A 276 -12.30 43.28 34.98
N ARG A 277 -12.82 42.08 35.29
CA ARG A 277 -12.47 40.80 34.62
C ARG A 277 -12.71 40.80 33.09
N ALA A 278 -13.44 41.78 32.55
CA ALA A 278 -13.58 41.99 31.12
C ALA A 278 -12.29 42.57 30.50
N SER A 279 -11.75 43.67 31.04
CA SER A 279 -10.71 44.46 30.35
C SER A 279 -9.39 43.69 30.17
N VAL A 280 -8.99 42.85 31.12
CA VAL A 280 -7.75 42.04 30.98
C VAL A 280 -7.92 40.99 29.87
N LYS A 281 -9.12 40.40 29.73
CA LYS A 281 -9.41 39.42 28.69
C LYS A 281 -9.45 40.06 27.31
N ASP A 282 -10.04 41.25 27.22
CA ASP A 282 -10.12 42.02 25.98
C ASP A 282 -8.75 42.59 25.56
N VAL A 283 -7.90 42.98 26.51
CA VAL A 283 -6.49 43.37 26.25
C VAL A 283 -5.66 42.20 25.76
N ILE A 284 -5.73 41.02 26.40
CA ILE A 284 -5.02 39.82 25.93
C ILE A 284 -5.51 39.40 24.54
N LYS A 285 -6.83 39.41 24.32
CA LYS A 285 -7.42 39.10 23.00
C LYS A 285 -6.94 40.09 21.93
N SER A 286 -6.96 41.39 22.22
CA SER A 286 -6.49 42.43 21.31
C SER A 286 -4.98 42.33 21.03
N LEU A 287 -4.15 41.98 22.02
CA LEU A 287 -2.73 41.68 21.80
C LEU A 287 -2.55 40.49 20.86
N VAL A 288 -3.27 39.38 21.08
CA VAL A 288 -3.15 38.17 20.26
C VAL A 288 -3.66 38.40 18.83
N GLU A 289 -4.77 39.09 18.65
CA GLU A 289 -5.31 39.44 17.33
C GLU A 289 -4.40 40.43 16.57
N SER A 290 -3.67 41.31 17.28
CA SER A 290 -2.74 42.27 16.67
C SER A 290 -1.34 41.69 16.39
N LEU A 291 -0.83 40.80 17.25
CA LEU A 291 0.51 40.21 17.15
C LEU A 291 0.54 38.88 16.38
N GLY A 292 -0.59 38.15 16.33
CA GLY A 292 -0.67 36.84 15.70
C GLY A 292 -0.14 36.78 14.25
N PRO A 293 -0.58 37.68 13.35
CA PRO A 293 -0.06 37.75 11.98
C PRO A 293 1.43 38.09 11.91
N PHE A 294 1.88 39.02 12.76
CA PHE A 294 3.27 39.48 12.77
C PHE A 294 4.23 38.40 13.30
N LEU A 295 3.79 37.64 14.30
CA LEU A 295 4.51 36.48 14.82
C LEU A 295 4.55 35.33 13.81
N SER A 296 3.45 35.04 13.10
CA SER A 296 3.43 33.97 12.10
C SER A 296 4.34 34.28 10.89
N GLU A 297 4.32 35.52 10.38
CA GLU A 297 5.29 35.97 9.37
C GLU A 297 6.73 35.92 9.88
N PHE A 298 6.96 36.29 11.15
CA PHE A 298 8.30 36.27 11.75
C PHE A 298 8.86 34.84 11.91
N PHE A 299 8.05 33.90 12.41
CA PHE A 299 8.42 32.49 12.52
C PHE A 299 8.63 31.84 11.13
N LEU A 300 7.78 32.16 10.15
CA LEU A 300 7.94 31.69 8.77
C LEU A 300 9.25 32.20 8.16
N MET A 301 9.57 33.49 8.34
CA MET A 301 10.80 34.09 7.83
C MET A 301 12.04 33.50 8.53
N GLY A 302 11.98 33.23 9.84
CA GLY A 302 13.05 32.54 10.57
C GLY A 302 13.28 31.08 10.13
N ALA A 303 12.21 30.35 9.82
CA ALA A 303 12.28 28.99 9.27
C ALA A 303 12.91 28.98 7.87
N ILE A 304 12.45 29.86 6.97
CA ILE A 304 12.99 30.01 5.60
C ILE A 304 14.49 30.35 5.63
N LEU A 305 14.91 31.23 6.56
CA LEU A 305 16.31 31.60 6.75
C LEU A 305 17.16 30.39 7.21
N SER A 306 16.66 29.64 8.19
CA SER A 306 17.33 28.45 8.74
C SER A 306 17.49 27.34 7.68
N CYS A 307 16.42 27.02 6.95
CA CYS A 307 16.47 26.07 5.83
C CYS A 307 17.45 26.50 4.74
N SER A 308 17.50 27.80 4.42
CA SER A 308 18.45 28.36 3.44
C SER A 308 19.91 28.25 3.90
N VAL A 309 20.19 28.43 5.19
CA VAL A 309 21.54 28.28 5.76
C VAL A 309 21.97 26.81 5.77
N MET A 310 21.10 25.89 6.21
CA MET A 310 21.42 24.45 6.30
C MET A 310 21.55 23.78 4.93
N SER A 311 20.65 24.07 3.97
CA SER A 311 20.73 23.55 2.60
C SER A 311 22.02 23.95 1.89
N ASN A 312 22.48 25.20 2.12
CA ASN A 312 23.78 25.63 1.64
C ASN A 312 24.94 24.95 2.39
N ALA A 313 24.88 24.82 3.72
CA ALA A 313 25.92 24.15 4.51
C ALA A 313 26.19 22.70 4.03
N GLY A 314 25.15 21.93 3.73
CA GLY A 314 25.28 20.58 3.15
C GLY A 314 25.99 20.56 1.78
N ARG A 315 25.75 21.56 0.93
CA ARG A 315 26.51 21.75 -0.33
C ARG A 315 27.96 22.14 -0.07
N TRP A 316 28.23 23.01 0.91
CA TRP A 316 29.59 23.43 1.27
C TRP A 316 30.44 22.27 1.81
N VAL A 317 29.88 21.41 2.67
CA VAL A 317 30.55 20.20 3.17
C VAL A 317 30.90 19.25 2.01
N LYS A 318 29.96 18.98 1.09
CA LYS A 318 30.22 18.15 -0.10
C LYS A 318 31.32 18.74 -1.01
N VAL A 319 31.39 20.06 -1.16
CA VAL A 319 32.44 20.74 -1.96
C VAL A 319 33.80 20.73 -1.24
N PHE A 320 33.83 20.90 0.09
CA PHE A 320 35.03 20.84 0.90
C PHE A 320 35.66 19.43 0.87
N LEU A 321 34.86 18.39 1.06
CA LEU A 321 35.28 17.00 0.97
C LEU A 321 35.77 16.62 -0.45
N ARG A 322 35.08 17.07 -1.51
CA ARG A 322 35.55 16.88 -2.90
C ARG A 322 36.92 17.50 -3.17
N LYS A 323 37.25 18.65 -2.55
CA LYS A 323 38.55 19.32 -2.72
C LYS A 323 39.70 18.69 -1.93
N GLN A 324 39.42 18.02 -0.82
CA GLN A 324 40.45 17.29 -0.05
C GLN A 324 40.78 15.92 -0.66
N LEU A 325 39.91 15.37 -1.53
CA LEU A 325 40.07 14.04 -2.13
C LEU A 325 40.56 14.05 -3.59
N SER A 326 40.81 15.22 -4.18
CA SER A 326 41.11 15.38 -5.62
C SER A 326 42.59 15.11 -5.97
N GLY A 327 43.09 13.90 -5.67
CA GLY A 327 44.50 13.50 -5.85
C GLY A 327 44.76 12.39 -6.87
N ARG A 328 43.79 11.99 -7.71
CA ARG A 328 43.96 10.91 -8.72
C ARG A 328 43.24 11.22 -10.06
N PRO A 329 43.67 10.61 -11.19
CA PRO A 329 43.18 10.94 -12.53
C PRO A 329 41.69 10.58 -12.76
N VAL A 330 41.06 11.32 -13.68
CA VAL A 330 39.59 11.34 -13.88
C VAL A 330 39.07 10.11 -14.65
N ASP A 331 39.91 9.40 -15.40
CA ASP A 331 39.45 8.38 -16.35
C ASP A 331 39.14 7.01 -15.73
N GLU A 332 39.62 6.72 -14.51
CA GLU A 332 39.20 5.54 -13.75
C GLU A 332 37.75 5.67 -13.23
N ILE A 333 37.31 6.90 -12.94
CA ILE A 333 35.97 7.19 -12.39
C ILE A 333 34.88 6.99 -13.46
N LYS A 334 35.17 7.27 -14.74
CA LYS A 334 34.18 7.14 -15.83
C LYS A 334 33.81 5.69 -16.15
N ARG A 335 34.65 4.70 -15.82
CA ARG A 335 34.37 3.27 -16.04
C ARG A 335 33.57 2.61 -14.91
N SER A 336 33.33 3.31 -13.80
CA SER A 336 32.55 2.79 -12.66
C SER A 336 31.20 3.49 -12.46
N ILE A 337 30.69 4.18 -13.48
CA ILE A 337 29.39 4.90 -13.46
C ILE A 337 28.50 4.43 -14.62
N SER A 338 28.55 3.12 -14.88
CA SER A 338 27.47 2.36 -15.48
C SER A 338 27.17 1.21 -14.53
N GLU A 339 25.90 1.01 -14.22
CA GLU A 339 25.35 0.11 -13.18
C GLU A 339 25.28 0.74 -11.76
N ASP A 340 24.12 0.51 -11.15
CA ASP A 340 23.64 0.80 -9.79
C ASP A 340 23.57 2.24 -9.22
N TYR A 341 22.31 2.67 -9.08
CA TYR A 341 21.84 3.77 -8.24
C TYR A 341 21.82 3.34 -6.76
N GLN A 342 22.78 3.76 -5.92
CA GLN A 342 22.65 3.65 -4.46
C GLN A 342 23.52 4.70 -3.71
N VAL A 343 22.87 5.56 -2.91
CA VAL A 343 23.55 6.49 -1.99
C VAL A 343 24.36 5.74 -0.92
N SER A 344 23.95 4.52 -0.56
CA SER A 344 24.56 3.72 0.50
C SER A 344 25.97 3.16 0.21
N LEU A 345 26.48 3.28 -1.03
CA LEU A 345 27.85 2.88 -1.35
C LEU A 345 28.87 3.96 -0.99
N VAL A 346 28.51 5.23 -1.22
CA VAL A 346 29.34 6.39 -0.86
C VAL A 346 29.56 6.44 0.65
N ASP A 347 28.50 6.24 1.43
CA ASP A 347 28.57 6.26 2.90
C ASP A 347 29.35 5.05 3.45
N ARG A 348 29.25 3.86 2.83
CA ARG A 348 30.06 2.69 3.22
C ARG A 348 31.55 2.86 2.88
N ILE A 349 31.89 3.48 1.75
CA ILE A 349 33.28 3.79 1.38
C ILE A 349 33.86 4.90 2.28
N LEU A 350 33.07 5.92 2.62
CA LEU A 350 33.46 6.96 3.59
C LEU A 350 33.63 6.40 5.00
N ALA A 351 32.67 5.65 5.52
CA ALA A 351 32.76 5.02 6.84
C ALA A 351 33.93 4.03 6.95
N GLY A 352 34.23 3.29 5.87
CA GLY A 352 35.39 2.40 5.79
C GLY A 352 36.73 3.14 5.76
N ARG A 353 36.83 4.29 5.07
CA ARG A 353 38.09 5.06 4.97
C ARG A 353 38.32 6.03 6.14
N ILE A 354 37.28 6.60 6.73
CA ILE A 354 37.38 7.47 7.92
C ILE A 354 37.89 6.67 9.12
N ARG A 355 37.51 5.39 9.23
CA ARG A 355 37.97 4.46 10.29
C ARG A 355 39.49 4.29 10.35
N ASN A 356 40.21 4.57 9.25
CA ASN A 356 41.67 4.47 9.15
C ASN A 356 42.43 5.79 9.41
N LEU A 357 41.75 6.90 9.69
CA LEU A 357 42.40 8.22 9.80
C LEU A 357 42.56 8.74 11.24
N HIS A 358 41.53 8.62 12.10
CA HIS A 358 41.67 8.55 13.57
C HIS A 358 40.32 8.20 14.20
N PRO A 359 40.22 7.22 15.12
CA PRO A 359 38.92 6.71 15.59
C PRO A 359 38.01 7.76 16.24
N ARG A 360 38.56 8.77 16.93
CA ARG A 360 37.77 9.82 17.62
C ARG A 360 37.11 10.86 16.72
N LEU A 361 37.52 11.00 15.45
CA LEU A 361 36.91 11.97 14.52
C LEU A 361 35.69 11.37 13.79
N ALA A 362 35.61 10.05 13.70
CA ALA A 362 34.47 9.34 13.12
C ALA A 362 33.19 9.57 13.94
N ASP A 363 33.30 9.43 15.27
CA ASP A 363 32.16 9.58 16.18
C ASP A 363 31.61 11.00 16.18
N ILE A 364 32.48 12.02 16.27
CA ILE A 364 32.04 13.44 16.27
C ILE A 364 31.34 13.80 14.96
N GLY A 365 31.83 13.30 13.81
CA GLY A 365 31.19 13.52 12.51
C GLY A 365 29.83 12.82 12.39
N ALA A 366 29.72 11.59 12.89
CA ALA A 366 28.46 10.84 12.90
C ALA A 366 27.43 11.49 13.85
N TRP A 367 27.83 11.87 15.06
CA TRP A 367 26.98 12.58 16.02
C TRP A 367 26.51 13.93 15.48
N LEU A 368 27.38 14.72 14.83
CA LEU A 368 26.96 15.97 14.19
C LEU A 368 25.96 15.76 13.04
N LEU A 369 26.10 14.70 12.23
CA LEU A 369 25.07 14.38 11.22
C LEU A 369 23.74 13.95 11.85
N ILE A 370 23.79 13.12 12.89
CA ILE A 370 22.59 12.66 13.61
C ILE A 370 21.87 13.84 14.28
N ILE A 371 22.61 14.72 14.95
CA ILE A 371 22.07 15.93 15.60
C ILE A 371 21.50 16.91 14.57
N CYS A 372 22.18 17.14 13.43
CA CYS A 372 21.65 17.99 12.36
C CYS A 372 20.37 17.40 11.75
N ASN A 373 20.31 16.10 11.46
CA ASN A 373 19.11 15.45 10.91
C ASN A 373 17.96 15.43 11.93
N ALA A 374 18.26 15.23 13.22
CA ALA A 374 17.25 15.27 14.29
C ALA A 374 16.70 16.68 14.51
N ALA A 375 17.56 17.70 14.47
CA ALA A 375 17.15 19.11 14.53
C ALA A 375 16.32 19.51 13.30
N GLU A 376 16.70 19.03 12.11
CA GLU A 376 15.96 19.23 10.86
C GLU A 376 14.53 18.65 10.97
N TRP A 377 14.39 17.40 11.43
CA TRP A 377 13.08 16.78 11.69
C TRP A 377 12.25 17.51 12.77
N PHE A 378 12.88 17.92 13.87
CA PHE A 378 12.19 18.60 14.97
C PHE A 378 11.70 20.00 14.57
N ILE A 379 12.49 20.73 13.76
CA ILE A 379 12.13 22.04 13.22
C ILE A 379 11.03 21.91 12.16
N TYR A 380 11.11 20.94 11.24
CA TYR A 380 10.04 20.70 10.27
C TYR A 380 8.72 20.32 10.95
N GLY A 381 8.73 19.38 11.89
CA GLY A 381 7.52 19.02 12.65
C GLY A 381 6.92 20.20 13.42
N SER A 382 7.77 20.98 14.11
CA SER A 382 7.31 22.14 14.91
C SER A 382 6.77 23.30 14.07
N ALA A 383 7.34 23.53 12.88
CA ALA A 383 6.88 24.59 11.97
C ALA A 383 5.55 24.19 11.29
N PHE A 384 5.38 22.92 10.93
CA PHE A 384 4.18 22.44 10.23
C PHE A 384 2.93 22.52 11.11
N SER A 385 3.02 22.13 12.40
CA SER A 385 1.90 22.26 13.35
C SER A 385 1.47 23.72 13.61
N LEU A 386 2.39 24.70 13.48
CA LEU A 386 2.08 26.11 13.75
C LEU A 386 1.45 26.85 12.57
N ILE A 387 1.85 26.53 11.33
CA ILE A 387 1.43 27.27 10.13
C ILE A 387 -0.05 27.04 9.80
N LEU A 388 -0.61 25.88 10.16
CA LEU A 388 -1.96 25.47 9.75
C LEU A 388 -3.01 25.47 10.88
N GLY A 389 -2.64 25.79 12.11
CA GLY A 389 -3.60 25.94 13.23
C GLY A 389 -4.32 24.65 13.68
N TYR A 390 -3.81 23.46 13.32
CA TYR A 390 -4.42 22.18 13.67
C TYR A 390 -4.11 21.79 15.13
N ARG A 391 -5.13 21.27 15.82
CA ARG A 391 -4.95 20.64 17.15
C ARG A 391 -4.23 19.31 17.02
N ASN A 392 -3.38 19.04 18.00
CA ASN A 392 -2.29 18.06 17.90
C ASN A 392 -2.71 16.63 18.33
N ASP A 393 -3.98 16.28 18.13
CA ASP A 393 -4.61 15.11 18.78
C ASP A 393 -4.77 13.88 17.85
N ASP A 394 -4.37 13.97 16.57
CA ASP A 394 -4.48 12.85 15.62
C ASP A 394 -3.27 12.73 14.66
N PRO A 395 -2.42 11.68 14.78
CA PRO A 395 -1.28 11.41 13.90
C PRO A 395 -1.63 11.20 12.41
N VAL A 396 -2.89 10.88 12.10
CA VAL A 396 -3.36 10.61 10.74
C VAL A 396 -3.16 11.84 9.83
N ASN A 397 -3.45 13.05 10.31
CA ASN A 397 -3.48 14.25 9.48
C ASN A 397 -2.10 14.74 9.00
N LEU A 398 -1.03 14.49 9.77
CA LEU A 398 0.34 14.81 9.31
C LEU A 398 0.80 13.88 8.17
N SER A 399 0.29 12.65 8.16
CA SER A 399 0.51 11.70 7.08
C SER A 399 -0.23 12.14 5.82
N LEU A 400 -1.50 12.57 5.94
CA LEU A 400 -2.29 13.08 4.81
C LEU A 400 -1.58 14.22 4.05
N ALA A 401 -1.04 15.24 4.72
CA ALA A 401 -0.42 16.38 4.03
C ALA A 401 0.85 16.03 3.23
N ILE A 402 1.54 14.94 3.57
CA ILE A 402 2.70 14.40 2.84
C ILE A 402 2.26 13.47 1.69
N VAL A 403 1.03 12.94 1.79
CA VAL A 403 0.40 11.95 0.90
C VAL A 403 -0.43 12.63 -0.21
N THR A 404 -1.18 13.69 0.10
CA THR A 404 -2.19 14.29 -0.80
C THR A 404 -1.61 15.01 -2.02
N LEU A 405 -0.43 15.64 -1.91
CA LEU A 405 0.20 16.32 -3.04
C LEU A 405 0.87 15.36 -4.04
N PRO A 406 1.64 14.33 -3.60
CA PRO A 406 2.31 13.43 -4.54
C PRO A 406 1.41 12.34 -5.15
N LEU A 407 0.37 11.88 -4.44
CA LEU A 407 -0.48 10.75 -4.89
C LEU A 407 -1.53 11.10 -5.93
N HIS A 408 -2.06 12.33 -5.95
CA HIS A 408 -2.90 12.82 -7.06
C HIS A 408 -2.12 12.86 -8.37
N VAL A 409 -0.82 13.16 -8.29
CA VAL A 409 0.01 13.57 -9.42
C VAL A 409 0.65 12.36 -10.11
N PHE A 410 1.24 11.44 -9.35
CA PHE A 410 2.08 10.41 -9.95
C PHE A 410 1.29 9.22 -10.52
N PHE A 411 0.29 8.74 -9.79
CA PHE A 411 -0.54 7.60 -10.19
C PHE A 411 -1.37 7.87 -11.46
N TYR A 412 -1.88 9.10 -11.58
CA TYR A 412 -2.59 9.60 -12.76
C TYR A 412 -1.71 9.55 -14.00
N PHE A 413 -0.42 9.88 -13.87
CA PHE A 413 0.47 10.00 -15.02
C PHE A 413 1.00 8.67 -15.56
N HIS A 414 1.33 7.65 -14.76
CA HIS A 414 1.73 6.35 -15.34
C HIS A 414 0.53 5.54 -15.83
N SER A 415 -0.59 5.59 -15.10
CA SER A 415 -1.81 4.88 -15.49
C SER A 415 -2.41 5.41 -16.77
N ILE A 416 -2.63 6.72 -16.83
CA ILE A 416 -3.14 7.33 -18.04
C ILE A 416 -2.02 7.42 -19.09
N GLY A 417 -0.77 7.58 -18.64
CA GLY A 417 0.52 7.37 -19.33
C GLY A 417 0.53 6.34 -20.44
N CYS A 418 -0.09 5.20 -20.17
CA CYS A 418 -0.13 4.07 -21.09
C CYS A 418 -1.53 3.84 -21.69
N LEU A 419 -2.61 4.30 -21.03
CA LEU A 419 -3.98 4.31 -21.57
C LEU A 419 -4.12 5.02 -22.94
N TYR A 420 -3.18 5.89 -23.33
CA TYR A 420 -3.28 6.73 -24.53
C TYR A 420 -3.34 5.99 -25.87
N ASP A 421 -2.75 4.79 -25.97
CA ASP A 421 -2.78 3.96 -27.20
C ASP A 421 -3.71 2.72 -27.05
N PHE A 422 -4.47 2.65 -25.95
CA PHE A 422 -5.31 1.50 -25.65
C PHE A 422 -6.72 1.66 -26.22
N LYS A 423 -7.07 0.72 -27.10
CA LYS A 423 -8.26 0.73 -27.95
C LYS A 423 -9.62 0.56 -27.23
N GLU A 424 -9.72 0.66 -25.90
CA GLU A 424 -10.98 0.40 -25.18
C GLU A 424 -11.31 1.31 -23.98
N HIS A 425 -10.91 1.02 -22.74
CA HIS A 425 -11.63 1.50 -21.54
C HIS A 425 -10.97 2.62 -20.68
N PRO A 426 -10.41 3.72 -21.24
CA PRO A 426 -9.73 4.73 -20.42
C PRO A 426 -10.70 5.49 -19.51
N THR A 427 -11.95 5.69 -19.92
CA THR A 427 -12.96 6.42 -19.14
C THR A 427 -13.39 5.69 -17.87
N SER A 428 -13.49 4.35 -17.94
CA SER A 428 -13.72 3.49 -16.76
C SER A 428 -12.50 3.40 -15.84
N CYS A 429 -11.29 3.70 -16.33
CA CYS A 429 -10.09 3.76 -15.50
C CYS A 429 -10.00 5.10 -14.76
N ALA A 430 -10.23 6.21 -15.48
CA ALA A 430 -10.13 7.56 -14.96
C ALA A 430 -11.09 7.85 -13.79
N SER A 431 -12.28 7.22 -13.74
CA SER A 431 -13.22 7.39 -12.61
C SER A 431 -12.67 6.91 -11.27
N MET A 432 -11.67 6.02 -11.27
CA MET A 432 -11.15 5.37 -10.07
C MET A 432 -9.64 5.59 -9.85
N ALA A 433 -9.07 6.65 -10.43
CA ALA A 433 -7.64 6.93 -10.33
C ALA A 433 -7.20 7.28 -8.90
N GLU A 434 -7.93 8.15 -8.21
CA GLU A 434 -7.67 8.47 -6.80
C GLU A 434 -7.90 7.26 -5.89
N ILE A 435 -9.00 6.52 -6.12
CA ILE A 435 -9.32 5.27 -5.40
C ILE A 435 -8.15 4.28 -5.47
N MET A 436 -7.62 4.03 -6.66
CA MET A 436 -6.50 3.12 -6.88
C MET A 436 -5.20 3.64 -6.27
N SER A 437 -4.92 4.93 -6.41
CA SER A 437 -3.74 5.59 -5.84
C SER A 437 -3.69 5.42 -4.31
N VAL A 438 -4.79 5.76 -3.63
CA VAL A 438 -4.91 5.61 -2.17
C VAL A 438 -4.85 4.15 -1.75
N LEU A 439 -5.55 3.24 -2.45
CA LEU A 439 -5.50 1.82 -2.14
C LEU A 439 -4.07 1.25 -2.23
N PHE A 440 -3.39 1.42 -3.35
CA PHE A 440 -2.10 0.77 -3.62
C PHE A 440 -0.92 1.40 -2.88
N PHE A 441 -0.97 2.69 -2.56
CA PHE A 441 0.20 3.43 -2.04
C PHE A 441 -0.02 4.11 -0.69
N HIS A 442 -1.19 3.90 -0.07
CA HIS A 442 -1.45 4.33 1.31
C HIS A 442 -2.09 3.22 2.15
N THR A 443 -3.20 2.63 1.68
CA THR A 443 -4.03 1.73 2.50
C THR A 443 -3.52 0.29 2.55
N MET A 444 -3.17 -0.31 1.41
CA MET A 444 -2.83 -1.73 1.31
C MET A 444 -1.41 -2.04 1.76
N LYS A 445 -1.24 -3.22 2.35
CA LYS A 445 0.05 -3.80 2.73
C LYS A 445 0.37 -5.00 1.83
N TYR A 446 1.40 -4.93 0.99
CA TYR A 446 1.78 -6.04 0.11
C TYR A 446 3.25 -6.02 -0.31
N SER A 447 3.80 -7.21 -0.56
CA SER A 447 5.10 -7.38 -1.20
C SER A 447 4.99 -7.19 -2.71
N VAL A 448 5.68 -6.18 -3.24
CA VAL A 448 5.86 -6.01 -4.69
C VAL A 448 6.61 -7.20 -5.29
N LYS A 449 7.67 -7.66 -4.62
CA LYS A 449 8.53 -8.76 -5.09
C LYS A 449 7.83 -10.11 -5.08
N GLU A 450 6.85 -10.29 -4.19
CA GLU A 450 6.10 -11.53 -4.00
C GLU A 450 4.58 -11.24 -3.96
N PRO A 451 3.92 -10.96 -5.09
CA PRO A 451 2.51 -10.56 -5.12
C PRO A 451 1.56 -11.61 -4.51
N LYS A 452 1.93 -12.90 -4.58
CA LYS A 452 1.15 -14.03 -4.01
C LYS A 452 1.46 -14.33 -2.53
N LEU A 453 2.33 -13.57 -1.85
CA LEU A 453 2.64 -13.79 -0.44
C LEU A 453 1.37 -13.84 0.44
N TYR A 454 1.25 -14.85 1.30
CA TYR A 454 0.00 -15.16 2.02
C TYR A 454 -0.48 -14.08 2.99
N THR A 455 0.37 -13.13 3.38
CA THR A 455 0.04 -12.01 4.28
C THR A 455 -0.21 -10.68 3.57
N ASN A 456 -0.08 -10.61 2.22
CA ASN A 456 -0.46 -9.42 1.45
C ASN A 456 -1.96 -9.13 1.58
N ASP A 457 -2.37 -7.87 1.65
CA ASP A 457 -3.76 -7.50 1.37
C ASP A 457 -4.13 -7.93 -0.06
N ARG A 458 -5.37 -8.36 -0.25
CA ARG A 458 -5.89 -8.80 -1.55
C ARG A 458 -6.65 -7.67 -2.23
N PHE A 459 -6.50 -7.55 -3.54
CA PHE A 459 -7.22 -6.59 -4.36
C PHE A 459 -7.93 -7.31 -5.51
N ILE A 460 -9.22 -7.02 -5.66
CA ILE A 460 -10.08 -7.59 -6.71
C ILE A 460 -10.70 -6.44 -7.51
N LEU A 461 -10.33 -6.36 -8.78
CA LEU A 461 -10.96 -5.45 -9.74
C LEU A 461 -12.21 -6.11 -10.33
N SER A 462 -13.35 -6.06 -9.64
CA SER A 462 -14.60 -6.69 -10.09
C SER A 462 -15.05 -6.12 -11.45
N LYS A 463 -14.95 -4.78 -11.62
CA LYS A 463 -15.07 -4.09 -12.92
C LYS A 463 -13.84 -4.33 -13.81
N GLY A 464 -13.55 -5.59 -14.15
CA GLY A 464 -12.30 -6.04 -14.77
C GLY A 464 -11.92 -5.34 -16.08
N HIS A 465 -12.87 -4.73 -16.80
CA HIS A 465 -12.58 -3.95 -18.01
C HIS A 465 -11.68 -2.72 -17.75
N ALA A 466 -11.57 -2.27 -16.49
CA ALA A 466 -10.60 -1.26 -16.06
C ALA A 466 -9.17 -1.81 -15.86
N ALA A 467 -8.86 -3.02 -16.34
CA ALA A 467 -7.56 -3.70 -16.20
C ALA A 467 -6.30 -2.80 -16.35
N PRO A 468 -6.23 -1.85 -17.30
CA PRO A 468 -5.05 -1.01 -17.47
C PRO A 468 -4.64 -0.22 -16.22
N ILE A 469 -5.58 0.22 -15.38
CA ILE A 469 -5.22 0.96 -14.15
C ILE A 469 -4.65 0.06 -13.06
N LEU A 470 -5.07 -1.21 -13.01
CA LEU A 470 -4.45 -2.23 -12.17
C LEU A 470 -3.02 -2.51 -12.64
N TYR A 471 -2.81 -2.68 -13.94
CA TYR A 471 -1.47 -2.96 -14.48
C TYR A 471 -0.51 -1.80 -14.21
N ALA A 472 -0.98 -0.57 -14.40
CA ALA A 472 -0.18 0.60 -14.09
C ALA A 472 0.10 0.76 -12.60
N ALA A 473 -0.81 0.38 -11.70
CA ALA A 473 -0.54 0.34 -10.27
C ALA A 473 0.66 -0.56 -9.92
N TRP A 474 0.75 -1.73 -10.57
CA TRP A 474 1.87 -2.67 -10.38
C TRP A 474 3.17 -2.23 -11.07
N ALA A 475 3.08 -1.55 -12.21
CA ALA A 475 4.24 -0.93 -12.85
C ALA A 475 4.81 0.21 -11.99
N GLU A 476 3.94 1.07 -11.46
CA GLU A 476 4.28 2.17 -10.55
C GLU A 476 4.87 1.64 -9.23
N ALA A 477 4.33 0.55 -8.69
CA ALA A 477 4.89 -0.12 -7.53
C ALA A 477 6.27 -0.76 -7.80
N GLY A 478 6.71 -0.81 -9.06
CA GLY A 478 8.03 -1.27 -9.47
C GLY A 478 8.13 -2.78 -9.74
N LEU A 479 7.01 -3.48 -9.97
CA LEU A 479 7.04 -4.92 -10.31
C LEU A 479 7.61 -5.16 -11.72
N PHE A 480 7.30 -4.28 -12.66
CA PHE A 480 7.79 -4.34 -14.05
C PHE A 480 7.89 -2.92 -14.63
N PRO A 481 8.75 -2.66 -15.63
CA PRO A 481 8.93 -1.32 -16.15
C PRO A 481 7.69 -0.84 -16.92
N ALA A 482 7.29 0.42 -16.72
CA ALA A 482 6.09 1.00 -17.33
C ALA A 482 6.06 0.94 -18.86
N SER A 483 7.20 0.79 -19.54
CA SER A 483 7.27 0.54 -20.98
C SER A 483 6.52 -0.71 -21.43
N GLU A 484 6.37 -1.72 -20.56
CA GLU A 484 5.60 -2.94 -20.86
C GLU A 484 4.09 -2.67 -20.97
N LEU A 485 3.57 -1.63 -20.32
CA LEU A 485 2.15 -1.30 -20.41
C LEU A 485 1.74 -1.06 -21.87
N LEU A 486 2.64 -0.45 -22.68
CA LEU A 486 2.45 -0.25 -24.13
C LEU A 486 2.25 -1.56 -24.93
N ASN A 487 2.39 -2.73 -24.31
CA ASN A 487 2.14 -4.05 -24.89
C ASN A 487 0.74 -4.62 -24.57
N LEU A 488 -0.12 -3.89 -23.85
CA LEU A 488 -1.51 -4.28 -23.55
C LEU A 488 -2.22 -4.87 -24.79
N ARG A 489 -2.88 -6.03 -24.59
CA ARG A 489 -3.68 -6.77 -25.60
C ARG A 489 -2.92 -7.25 -26.83
N LYS A 490 -1.61 -7.04 -26.93
CA LYS A 490 -0.81 -7.70 -27.97
C LYS A 490 -0.73 -9.19 -27.63
N ILE A 491 -0.81 -10.04 -28.65
CA ILE A 491 -0.66 -11.50 -28.51
C ILE A 491 0.68 -11.93 -27.89
N SER A 492 1.67 -11.03 -27.85
CA SER A 492 2.99 -11.19 -27.24
C SER A 492 3.09 -10.66 -25.80
N SER A 493 1.97 -10.44 -25.10
CA SER A 493 1.96 -9.88 -23.74
C SER A 493 0.89 -10.53 -22.87
N ASP A 494 1.23 -10.82 -21.62
CA ASP A 494 0.28 -11.27 -20.59
C ASP A 494 -0.58 -10.13 -20.02
N LEU A 495 -0.33 -8.87 -20.42
CA LEU A 495 -1.22 -7.74 -20.11
C LEU A 495 -2.48 -7.82 -20.99
N GLU A 496 -3.35 -8.77 -20.66
CA GLU A 496 -4.58 -9.06 -21.39
C GLU A 496 -5.64 -7.95 -21.20
N GLY A 497 -6.68 -7.96 -22.04
CA GLY A 497 -7.71 -6.90 -22.02
C GLY A 497 -8.56 -6.82 -20.75
N HIS A 498 -8.55 -7.89 -19.96
CA HIS A 498 -9.12 -8.05 -18.62
C HIS A 498 -8.10 -8.81 -17.76
N PRO A 499 -8.08 -8.67 -16.43
CA PRO A 499 -7.11 -9.37 -15.58
C PRO A 499 -7.31 -10.89 -15.66
N THR A 500 -6.22 -11.65 -15.80
CA THR A 500 -6.22 -13.11 -15.65
C THR A 500 -4.99 -13.59 -14.86
N PRO A 501 -5.06 -14.75 -14.15
CA PRO A 501 -3.96 -15.26 -13.33
C PRO A 501 -2.69 -15.72 -14.05
N ARG A 502 -2.54 -15.47 -15.36
CA ARG A 502 -1.22 -15.45 -16.03
C ARG A 502 -0.31 -14.43 -15.35
N LEU A 503 -0.88 -13.30 -14.96
CA LEU A 503 -0.21 -12.24 -14.21
C LEU A 503 -0.07 -12.68 -12.74
N SER A 504 1.16 -12.67 -12.23
CA SER A 504 1.47 -13.14 -10.86
C SER A 504 0.73 -12.38 -9.76
N PHE A 505 0.29 -11.16 -10.04
CA PHE A 505 -0.43 -10.27 -9.15
C PHE A 505 -1.97 -10.33 -9.29
N VAL A 506 -2.49 -11.21 -10.15
CA VAL A 506 -3.92 -11.45 -10.32
C VAL A 506 -4.27 -12.83 -9.75
N ASP A 507 -5.13 -12.86 -8.73
CA ASP A 507 -5.58 -14.11 -8.11
C ASP A 507 -6.74 -14.77 -8.90
N VAL A 508 -7.61 -13.98 -9.53
CA VAL A 508 -8.85 -14.42 -10.22
C VAL A 508 -9.15 -13.53 -11.43
N ALA A 509 -9.81 -14.08 -12.45
CA ALA A 509 -10.23 -13.34 -13.63
C ALA A 509 -11.62 -12.71 -13.44
N THR A 510 -11.78 -11.45 -13.84
CA THR A 510 -12.98 -10.62 -13.54
C THR A 510 -13.58 -9.94 -14.78
N GLY A 511 -13.39 -10.53 -15.96
CA GLY A 511 -13.95 -9.99 -17.21
C GLY A 511 -15.47 -10.08 -17.31
N SER A 512 -16.08 -11.06 -16.63
CA SER A 512 -17.54 -11.08 -16.42
C SER A 512 -17.87 -10.32 -15.14
N LEU A 513 -18.79 -9.37 -15.24
CA LEU A 513 -19.18 -8.49 -14.13
C LEU A 513 -19.98 -9.26 -13.06
N GLY A 514 -20.04 -8.70 -11.86
CA GLY A 514 -20.85 -9.22 -10.75
C GLY A 514 -20.14 -10.29 -9.90
N GLN A 515 -19.08 -10.91 -10.41
CA GLN A 515 -18.44 -12.07 -9.77
C GLN A 515 -17.36 -11.70 -8.72
N GLY A 516 -16.71 -10.55 -8.86
CA GLY A 516 -15.54 -10.19 -8.05
C GLY A 516 -15.83 -10.03 -6.56
N LEU A 517 -17.05 -9.61 -6.19
CA LEU A 517 -17.42 -9.51 -4.77
C LEU A 517 -17.55 -10.90 -4.12
N SER A 518 -18.07 -11.91 -4.83
CA SER A 518 -18.10 -13.30 -4.33
C SER A 518 -16.69 -13.86 -4.15
N PHE A 519 -15.79 -13.62 -5.11
CA PHE A 519 -14.37 -13.99 -4.99
C PHE A 519 -13.71 -13.31 -3.77
N ALA A 520 -13.94 -12.00 -3.60
CA ALA A 520 -13.42 -11.23 -2.48
C ALA A 520 -13.98 -11.71 -1.13
N ALA A 521 -15.27 -12.06 -1.07
CA ALA A 521 -15.89 -12.64 0.12
C ALA A 521 -15.30 -14.01 0.47
N GLY A 522 -14.98 -14.86 -0.52
CA GLY A 522 -14.24 -16.10 -0.31
C GLY A 522 -12.85 -15.89 0.29
N MET A 523 -12.07 -14.96 -0.27
CA MET A 523 -10.75 -14.61 0.27
C MET A 523 -10.84 -14.02 1.68
N ALA A 524 -11.83 -13.16 1.94
CA ALA A 524 -12.02 -12.55 3.26
C ALA A 524 -12.43 -13.59 4.31
N HIS A 525 -13.33 -14.51 3.95
CA HIS A 525 -13.71 -15.65 4.79
C HIS A 525 -12.50 -16.55 5.10
N ALA A 526 -11.69 -16.89 4.09
CA ALA A 526 -10.46 -17.65 4.28
C ALA A 526 -9.51 -16.92 5.26
N GLY A 527 -9.24 -15.63 5.04
CA GLY A 527 -8.38 -14.81 5.90
C GLY A 527 -8.84 -14.76 7.35
N LYS A 528 -10.14 -14.49 7.58
CA LYS A 528 -10.71 -14.31 8.92
C LYS A 528 -10.90 -15.62 9.68
N HIS A 529 -11.57 -16.59 9.07
CA HIS A 529 -12.08 -17.78 9.79
C HIS A 529 -11.12 -18.97 9.71
N MET A 530 -10.38 -19.11 8.60
CA MET A 530 -9.58 -20.31 8.30
C MET A 530 -8.08 -20.13 8.51
N ASP A 531 -7.53 -19.03 8.01
CA ASP A 531 -6.09 -18.73 8.01
C ASP A 531 -5.69 -17.87 9.21
N LYS A 532 -6.62 -17.06 9.72
CA LYS A 532 -6.48 -16.21 10.92
C LYS A 532 -5.30 -15.23 10.82
N LEU A 533 -5.18 -14.58 9.65
CA LEU A 533 -4.17 -13.58 9.33
C LEU A 533 -4.80 -12.18 9.31
N SER A 534 -4.00 -11.13 9.53
CA SER A 534 -4.47 -9.74 9.59
C SER A 534 -4.84 -9.13 8.24
N TYR A 535 -4.70 -9.86 7.12
CA TYR A 535 -4.89 -9.28 5.79
C TYR A 535 -6.35 -8.89 5.52
N ARG A 536 -6.50 -7.79 4.79
CA ARG A 536 -7.77 -7.27 4.29
C ARG A 536 -7.95 -7.61 2.82
N VAL A 537 -9.19 -7.55 2.37
CA VAL A 537 -9.59 -7.78 0.98
C VAL A 537 -10.34 -6.56 0.50
N PHE A 538 -9.88 -5.97 -0.60
CA PHE A 538 -10.47 -4.79 -1.23
C PHE A 538 -11.05 -5.18 -2.58
N CYS A 539 -12.30 -4.81 -2.84
CA CYS A 539 -13.00 -5.14 -4.08
C CYS A 539 -13.60 -3.88 -4.70
N VAL A 540 -13.17 -3.51 -5.91
CA VAL A 540 -13.74 -2.36 -6.65
C VAL A 540 -14.79 -2.86 -7.63
N ILE A 541 -16.01 -2.33 -7.48
CA ILE A 541 -17.23 -2.73 -8.19
C ILE A 541 -17.75 -1.52 -8.96
N GLY A 542 -18.17 -1.71 -10.20
CA GLY A 542 -18.85 -0.66 -10.96
C GLY A 542 -20.29 -0.45 -10.50
N ASP A 543 -20.80 0.78 -10.56
CA ASP A 543 -22.21 1.08 -10.31
C ASP A 543 -23.16 0.36 -11.27
N GLY A 544 -22.81 0.24 -12.54
CA GLY A 544 -23.55 -0.56 -13.53
C GLY A 544 -23.46 -2.08 -13.26
N GLU A 545 -22.33 -2.53 -12.70
CA GLU A 545 -22.11 -3.92 -12.29
C GLU A 545 -22.95 -4.29 -11.06
N SER A 546 -23.26 -3.35 -10.17
CA SER A 546 -24.13 -3.57 -9.01
C SER A 546 -25.59 -3.95 -9.35
N ALA A 547 -25.95 -3.96 -10.63
CA ALA A 547 -27.22 -4.52 -11.10
C ALA A 547 -27.23 -6.06 -11.10
N GLU A 548 -26.07 -6.72 -11.09
CA GLU A 548 -25.96 -8.18 -11.07
C GLU A 548 -26.42 -8.77 -9.72
N GLY A 549 -27.25 -9.82 -9.79
CA GLY A 549 -27.81 -10.47 -8.59
C GLY A 549 -26.75 -11.07 -7.66
N SER A 550 -25.65 -11.57 -8.25
CA SER A 550 -24.50 -12.16 -7.56
C SER A 550 -23.78 -11.18 -6.60
N ILE A 551 -23.81 -9.88 -6.88
CA ILE A 551 -23.30 -8.84 -5.95
C ILE A 551 -24.12 -8.85 -4.65
N TRP A 552 -25.43 -9.02 -4.73
CA TRP A 552 -26.33 -9.00 -3.58
C TRP A 552 -26.32 -10.32 -2.80
N GLU A 553 -26.16 -11.45 -3.49
CA GLU A 553 -25.85 -12.74 -2.86
C GLU A 553 -24.54 -12.66 -2.04
N ALA A 554 -23.48 -12.07 -2.62
CA ALA A 554 -22.20 -11.87 -1.93
C ALA A 554 -22.28 -10.87 -0.78
N ALA A 555 -23.08 -9.80 -0.93
CA ALA A 555 -23.33 -8.83 0.13
C ALA A 555 -24.00 -9.49 1.34
N ALA A 556 -25.03 -10.32 1.12
CA ALA A 556 -25.71 -11.06 2.18
C ALA A 556 -24.76 -12.07 2.87
N PHE A 557 -23.97 -12.81 2.09
CA PHE A 557 -22.97 -13.75 2.60
C PHE A 557 -21.92 -13.06 3.49
N ALA A 558 -21.35 -11.94 3.03
CA ALA A 558 -20.30 -11.24 3.77
C ALA A 558 -20.79 -10.65 5.11
N ALA A 559 -22.05 -10.18 5.16
CA ALA A 559 -22.67 -9.73 6.40
C ALA A 559 -22.98 -10.90 7.34
N HIS A 560 -23.53 -12.01 6.82
CA HIS A 560 -23.78 -13.23 7.60
C HIS A 560 -22.51 -13.75 8.28
N TYR A 561 -21.41 -13.86 7.53
CA TYR A 561 -20.10 -14.31 8.03
C TYR A 561 -19.26 -13.21 8.68
N ARG A 562 -19.83 -12.00 8.89
CA ARG A 562 -19.21 -10.87 9.61
C ARG A 562 -17.81 -10.50 9.10
N LEU A 563 -17.65 -10.39 7.78
CA LEU A 563 -16.36 -10.21 7.10
C LEU A 563 -15.84 -8.76 7.21
N ASP A 564 -15.49 -8.32 8.42
CA ASP A 564 -14.90 -7.00 8.72
C ASP A 564 -13.48 -6.77 8.19
N ASN A 565 -12.87 -7.80 7.59
CA ASN A 565 -11.67 -7.69 6.76
C ASN A 565 -11.99 -7.46 5.27
N LEU A 566 -13.26 -7.43 4.85
CA LEU A 566 -13.70 -7.10 3.50
C LEU A 566 -14.11 -5.62 3.37
N VAL A 567 -13.56 -4.95 2.37
CA VAL A 567 -13.95 -3.61 1.92
C VAL A 567 -14.40 -3.65 0.47
N ALA A 568 -15.67 -3.34 0.20
CA ALA A 568 -16.15 -3.05 -1.14
C ALA A 568 -16.01 -1.55 -1.44
N ILE A 569 -15.69 -1.21 -2.68
CA ILE A 569 -15.69 0.16 -3.19
C ILE A 569 -16.61 0.20 -4.41
N LEU A 570 -17.74 0.89 -4.29
CA LEU A 570 -18.65 1.16 -5.40
C LEU A 570 -18.19 2.44 -6.11
N ASP A 571 -17.70 2.29 -7.34
CA ASP A 571 -17.35 3.40 -8.24
C ASP A 571 -18.63 3.95 -8.90
N VAL A 572 -19.28 4.91 -8.23
CA VAL A 572 -20.53 5.55 -8.66
C VAL A 572 -20.25 6.65 -9.68
N ASN A 573 -19.83 6.21 -10.86
CA ASN A 573 -19.45 7.06 -11.99
C ASN A 573 -20.64 7.50 -12.89
N ARG A 574 -21.87 7.15 -12.48
CA ARG A 574 -23.17 7.45 -13.12
C ARG A 574 -23.50 6.65 -14.39
N LEU A 575 -22.52 6.05 -15.07
CA LEU A 575 -22.67 5.60 -16.46
C LEU A 575 -22.31 4.12 -16.65
N GLY A 576 -23.23 3.35 -17.21
CA GLY A 576 -23.03 1.98 -17.66
C GLY A 576 -22.27 1.91 -19.00
N GLN A 577 -22.53 0.88 -19.78
CA GLN A 577 -21.95 0.71 -21.12
C GLN A 577 -22.63 1.62 -22.16
N SER A 578 -23.96 1.58 -22.24
CA SER A 578 -24.76 2.34 -23.22
C SER A 578 -25.43 3.58 -22.65
N ASP A 579 -25.82 3.54 -21.37
CA ASP A 579 -26.77 4.47 -20.75
C ASP A 579 -26.33 4.86 -19.32
N PRO A 580 -26.94 5.88 -18.70
CA PRO A 580 -26.82 6.12 -17.27
C PRO A 580 -27.27 4.90 -16.46
N THR A 581 -26.63 4.65 -15.32
CA THR A 581 -27.01 3.54 -14.44
C THR A 581 -28.35 3.83 -13.75
N PRO A 582 -29.13 2.81 -13.33
CA PRO A 582 -30.51 3.02 -12.85
C PRO A 582 -30.65 3.98 -11.66
N LEU A 583 -29.59 4.12 -10.84
CA LEU A 583 -29.56 5.05 -9.70
C LEU A 583 -28.74 6.32 -9.98
N GLN A 584 -27.95 6.38 -11.05
CA GLN A 584 -27.07 7.52 -11.37
C GLN A 584 -26.22 7.91 -10.14
N HIS A 585 -26.14 9.19 -9.79
CA HIS A 585 -25.45 9.68 -8.57
C HIS A 585 -26.32 9.64 -7.30
N SER A 586 -27.33 8.78 -7.20
CA SER A 586 -28.14 8.61 -5.98
C SER A 586 -27.38 7.82 -4.91
N ALA A 587 -26.25 8.36 -4.45
CA ALA A 587 -25.30 7.70 -3.55
C ALA A 587 -25.93 7.21 -2.24
N GLU A 588 -26.85 7.98 -1.66
CA GLU A 588 -27.61 7.56 -0.47
C GLU A 588 -28.51 6.34 -0.70
N VAL A 589 -28.95 6.08 -1.94
CA VAL A 589 -29.71 4.85 -2.29
C VAL A 589 -28.77 3.64 -2.38
N TYR A 590 -27.56 3.81 -2.93
CA TYR A 590 -26.52 2.78 -2.89
C TYR A 590 -26.13 2.45 -1.44
N LYS A 591 -25.90 3.47 -0.61
CA LYS A 591 -25.63 3.35 0.82
C LYS A 591 -26.74 2.59 1.54
N ALA A 592 -27.99 3.04 1.41
CA ALA A 592 -29.13 2.42 2.07
C ALA A 592 -29.33 0.95 1.66
N ARG A 593 -29.02 0.58 0.41
CA ARG A 593 -28.99 -0.84 -0.01
C ARG A 593 -27.91 -1.62 0.72
N MET A 594 -26.67 -1.13 0.77
CA MET A 594 -25.58 -1.82 1.47
C MET A 594 -25.87 -1.97 2.98
N GLU A 595 -26.40 -0.92 3.63
CA GLU A 595 -26.82 -0.96 5.03
C GLU A 595 -27.95 -1.96 5.28
N ALA A 596 -28.94 -2.04 4.38
CA ALA A 596 -30.02 -3.03 4.45
C ALA A 596 -29.51 -4.48 4.30
N PHE A 597 -28.40 -4.70 3.58
CA PHE A 597 -27.70 -5.98 3.51
C PHE A 597 -26.72 -6.20 4.68
N GLY A 598 -26.67 -5.32 5.68
CA GLY A 598 -25.90 -5.49 6.92
C GLY A 598 -24.48 -4.92 6.91
N TRP A 599 -24.12 -4.11 5.92
CA TRP A 599 -22.79 -3.51 5.80
C TRP A 599 -22.67 -2.17 6.55
N HIS A 600 -21.44 -1.79 6.91
CA HIS A 600 -21.13 -0.38 7.15
C HIS A 600 -20.99 0.33 5.81
N ALA A 601 -21.62 1.49 5.60
CA ALA A 601 -21.56 2.19 4.31
C ALA A 601 -21.24 3.69 4.45
N ILE A 602 -20.21 4.13 3.73
CA ILE A 602 -19.67 5.49 3.76
C ILE A 602 -19.87 6.11 2.37
N VAL A 603 -20.55 7.26 2.27
CA VAL A 603 -20.63 8.05 1.04
C VAL A 603 -19.55 9.13 1.07
N LEU A 604 -18.78 9.26 -0.01
CA LEU A 604 -17.72 10.25 -0.15
C LEU A 604 -17.52 10.69 -1.60
N ASP A 605 -16.80 11.80 -1.79
CA ASP A 605 -16.26 12.20 -3.10
C ASP A 605 -15.08 11.28 -3.47
N GLY A 606 -15.27 10.45 -4.51
CA GLY A 606 -14.28 9.49 -4.96
C GLY A 606 -13.07 10.09 -5.66
N HIS A 607 -13.06 11.41 -5.90
CA HIS A 607 -11.90 12.17 -6.37
C HIS A 607 -11.25 13.01 -5.26
N ASN A 608 -11.72 12.88 -4.02
CA ASN A 608 -11.10 13.53 -2.87
C ASN A 608 -10.23 12.53 -2.10
N VAL A 609 -8.92 12.60 -2.32
CA VAL A 609 -7.94 11.73 -1.63
C VAL A 609 -8.03 11.81 -0.10
N GLU A 610 -8.36 12.97 0.48
CA GLU A 610 -8.48 13.12 1.94
C GLU A 610 -9.67 12.33 2.48
N GLN A 611 -10.82 12.42 1.81
CA GLN A 611 -12.01 11.63 2.15
C GLN A 611 -11.78 10.13 1.92
N LEU A 612 -11.10 9.75 0.84
CA LEU A 612 -10.74 8.34 0.58
C LEU A 612 -9.87 7.75 1.69
N VAL A 613 -8.81 8.44 2.10
CA VAL A 613 -7.96 8.02 3.23
C VAL A 613 -8.80 7.88 4.50
N ALA A 614 -9.57 8.91 4.86
CA ALA A 614 -10.43 8.88 6.05
C ALA A 614 -11.46 7.74 6.02
N GLY A 615 -12.04 7.45 4.84
CA GLY A 615 -13.01 6.37 4.63
C GLY A 615 -12.39 4.97 4.73
N PHE A 616 -11.19 4.77 4.19
CA PHE A 616 -10.46 3.50 4.37
C PHE A 616 -10.02 3.30 5.83
N ASP A 617 -9.57 4.36 6.48
CA ASP A 617 -9.22 4.36 7.90
C ASP A 617 -10.44 4.04 8.78
N GLU A 618 -11.62 4.61 8.48
CA GLU A 618 -12.87 4.27 9.16
C GLU A 618 -13.25 2.80 8.92
N ALA A 619 -13.23 2.33 7.68
CA ALA A 619 -13.49 0.93 7.34
C ALA A 619 -12.49 -0.04 8.02
N SER A 620 -11.27 0.39 8.35
CA SER A 620 -10.31 -0.41 9.11
C SER A 620 -10.68 -0.57 10.59
N ARG A 621 -11.38 0.43 11.16
CA ARG A 621 -11.83 0.47 12.57
C ARG A 621 -13.14 -0.29 12.77
N VAL A 622 -13.98 -0.40 11.76
CA VAL A 622 -15.20 -1.23 11.77
C VAL A 622 -14.86 -2.70 12.10
N LYS A 623 -15.70 -3.33 12.91
CA LYS A 623 -15.61 -4.74 13.34
C LYS A 623 -16.99 -5.41 13.23
N ASP A 624 -16.97 -6.74 13.16
CA ASP A 624 -18.16 -7.62 13.08
C ASP A 624 -19.10 -7.41 11.88
N LYS A 625 -18.77 -6.53 10.93
CA LYS A 625 -19.50 -6.34 9.67
C LYS A 625 -18.55 -5.90 8.55
N PRO A 626 -18.80 -6.29 7.28
CA PRO A 626 -18.06 -5.78 6.14
C PRO A 626 -18.33 -4.28 5.90
N SER A 627 -17.42 -3.60 5.20
CA SER A 627 -17.51 -2.15 4.93
C SER A 627 -17.60 -1.84 3.44
N CYS A 628 -18.41 -0.84 3.06
CA CYS A 628 -18.57 -0.35 1.70
C CYS A 628 -18.28 1.15 1.62
N ILE A 629 -17.40 1.54 0.70
CA ILE A 629 -17.21 2.93 0.30
C ILE A 629 -18.00 3.16 -0.96
N VAL A 630 -19.02 4.02 -0.88
CA VAL A 630 -19.82 4.52 -1.98
C VAL A 630 -19.14 5.79 -2.50
N ALA A 631 -18.22 5.61 -3.45
CA ALA A 631 -17.42 6.69 -4.00
C ALA A 631 -18.19 7.35 -5.17
N VAL A 632 -18.58 8.61 -4.99
CA VAL A 632 -19.21 9.40 -6.06
C VAL A 632 -18.11 9.90 -6.99
N THR A 633 -18.15 9.49 -8.25
CA THR A 633 -17.08 9.73 -9.24
C THR A 633 -17.65 10.19 -10.58
N PHE A 634 -16.80 10.54 -11.54
CA PHE A 634 -17.22 10.88 -12.90
C PHE A 634 -16.48 10.00 -13.92
N LYS A 635 -17.23 9.37 -14.83
CA LYS A 635 -16.64 8.54 -15.88
C LYS A 635 -15.83 9.42 -16.84
N GLY A 636 -14.57 9.05 -17.08
CA GLY A 636 -13.65 9.89 -17.87
C GLY A 636 -13.11 11.12 -17.14
N LYS A 637 -12.99 11.08 -15.80
CA LYS A 637 -12.42 12.18 -15.00
C LYS A 637 -11.15 12.77 -15.62
N GLY A 638 -11.04 14.11 -15.62
CA GLY A 638 -9.88 14.83 -16.13
C GLY A 638 -9.77 14.92 -17.66
N PHE A 639 -10.57 14.15 -18.40
CA PHE A 639 -10.62 14.20 -19.86
C PHE A 639 -11.61 15.28 -20.34
N ILE A 640 -11.08 16.46 -20.66
CA ILE A 640 -11.89 17.62 -21.09
C ILE A 640 -12.80 17.25 -22.28
N GLY A 641 -14.11 17.45 -22.12
CA GLY A 641 -15.11 17.14 -23.14
C GLY A 641 -15.37 15.63 -23.34
N VAL A 642 -14.96 14.80 -22.38
CA VAL A 642 -15.27 13.36 -22.28
C VAL A 642 -15.78 13.00 -20.89
N GLU A 643 -15.34 13.72 -19.85
CA GLU A 643 -15.86 13.61 -18.48
C GLU A 643 -17.39 13.70 -18.45
N ASP A 644 -18.01 12.71 -17.79
CA ASP A 644 -19.45 12.55 -17.61
C ASP A 644 -20.27 12.42 -18.93
N GLN A 645 -19.62 12.16 -20.06
CA GLN A 645 -20.28 12.00 -21.36
C GLN A 645 -20.67 10.55 -21.66
N LEU A 646 -21.85 10.37 -22.26
CA LEU A 646 -22.27 9.09 -22.86
C LEU A 646 -21.39 8.72 -24.07
N ASP A 647 -21.47 7.45 -24.48
CA ASP A 647 -20.84 6.93 -25.70
C ASP A 647 -19.29 6.91 -25.71
N TYR A 648 -18.64 7.04 -24.55
CA TYR A 648 -17.18 6.87 -24.37
C TYR A 648 -16.77 5.65 -23.54
N HIS A 649 -17.68 4.73 -23.21
CA HIS A 649 -17.31 3.44 -22.63
C HIS A 649 -16.76 2.51 -23.74
N GLY A 650 -15.64 1.84 -23.47
CA GLY A 650 -15.01 0.94 -24.43
C GLY A 650 -14.46 1.62 -25.69
N LYS A 651 -14.32 2.96 -25.70
CA LYS A 651 -13.71 3.72 -26.81
C LYS A 651 -12.40 4.41 -26.41
N PRO A 652 -11.36 4.37 -27.27
CA PRO A 652 -10.18 5.21 -27.10
C PRO A 652 -10.53 6.70 -27.28
N LEU A 653 -9.72 7.59 -26.70
CA LEU A 653 -9.97 9.04 -26.75
C LEU A 653 -9.76 9.66 -28.15
N GLY A 654 -9.01 8.99 -29.03
CA GLY A 654 -8.81 9.40 -30.42
C GLY A 654 -8.22 10.81 -30.55
N ALA A 655 -8.88 11.70 -31.31
CA ALA A 655 -8.43 13.08 -31.49
C ALA A 655 -8.43 13.93 -30.21
N LYS A 656 -9.02 13.44 -29.10
CA LYS A 656 -9.00 14.10 -27.78
C LYS A 656 -7.85 13.66 -26.88
N THR A 657 -7.03 12.70 -27.31
CA THR A 657 -5.91 12.16 -26.51
C THR A 657 -4.93 13.26 -26.09
N ASP A 658 -4.44 14.07 -27.02
CA ASP A 658 -3.38 15.07 -26.76
C ASP A 658 -3.82 16.20 -25.80
N SER A 659 -5.08 16.64 -25.88
CA SER A 659 -5.61 17.68 -25.00
C SER A 659 -5.91 17.17 -23.59
N ALA A 660 -6.40 15.93 -23.46
CA ALA A 660 -6.52 15.26 -22.16
C ALA A 660 -5.12 15.06 -21.53
N LEU A 661 -4.14 14.67 -22.34
CA LEU A 661 -2.73 14.53 -21.97
C LEU A 661 -2.12 15.82 -21.43
N ALA A 662 -2.32 16.93 -22.14
CA ALA A 662 -1.80 18.24 -21.74
C ALA A 662 -2.42 18.69 -20.41
N ASN A 663 -3.75 18.62 -20.28
CA ASN A 663 -4.46 18.98 -19.05
C ASN A 663 -3.95 18.18 -17.83
N ILE A 664 -3.74 16.86 -18.00
CA ILE A 664 -3.18 16.01 -16.94
C ILE A 664 -1.74 16.40 -16.60
N ARG A 665 -0.90 16.67 -17.61
CA ARG A 665 0.51 17.09 -17.42
C ARG A 665 0.63 18.44 -16.72
N ASP A 666 -0.23 19.40 -17.06
CA ASP A 666 -0.23 20.75 -16.51
C ASP A 666 -0.74 20.79 -15.06
N ALA A 667 -1.56 19.81 -14.67
CA ALA A 667 -1.98 19.59 -13.29
C ALA A 667 -0.88 18.96 -12.39
N LEU A 668 0.24 18.50 -12.97
CA LEU A 668 1.33 17.88 -12.20
C LEU A 668 2.19 18.93 -11.49
N SER A 669 2.54 18.67 -10.24
CA SER A 669 3.44 19.53 -9.46
C SER A 669 4.36 18.70 -8.55
N GLY A 670 5.67 18.93 -8.66
CA GLY A 670 6.69 18.30 -7.81
C GLY A 670 7.45 17.12 -8.45
N PRO A 671 8.54 16.67 -7.80
CA PRO A 671 9.29 15.50 -8.25
C PRO A 671 8.58 14.19 -7.92
N ALA A 672 8.86 13.15 -8.72
CA ALA A 672 8.42 11.78 -8.49
C ALA A 672 8.77 11.29 -7.07
N PRO A 673 7.79 10.98 -6.20
CA PRO A 673 8.06 10.30 -4.95
C PRO A 673 8.41 8.83 -5.25
N GLY A 674 9.45 8.29 -4.60
CA GLY A 674 9.70 6.85 -4.61
C GLY A 674 8.74 6.14 -3.66
N LEU A 675 7.46 6.06 -4.01
CA LEU A 675 6.43 5.43 -3.19
C LEU A 675 6.61 3.91 -3.19
N CYS A 676 6.96 3.35 -2.04
CA CYS A 676 6.93 1.92 -1.82
C CYS A 676 5.70 1.58 -0.98
N PRO A 677 4.88 0.59 -1.37
CA PRO A 677 3.78 0.13 -0.53
C PRO A 677 4.31 -0.42 0.80
N ALA A 678 3.48 -0.33 1.84
CA ALA A 678 3.83 -0.90 3.13
C ALA A 678 3.93 -2.43 3.04
N MET A 679 4.94 -3.02 3.67
CA MET A 679 5.03 -4.48 3.76
C MET A 679 4.04 -5.03 4.80
N PRO A 680 3.47 -6.24 4.60
CA PRO A 680 2.80 -6.96 5.67
C PRO A 680 3.76 -7.19 6.84
N THR A 681 3.27 -7.00 8.07
CA THR A 681 4.04 -7.19 9.30
C THR A 681 4.05 -8.63 9.82
N GLU A 682 3.10 -9.45 9.35
CA GLU A 682 2.98 -10.86 9.73
C GLU A 682 3.83 -11.77 8.84
N SER A 683 4.42 -12.81 9.45
CA SER A 683 5.05 -13.90 8.74
C SER A 683 4.02 -14.80 8.06
N ALA A 684 4.41 -15.47 6.97
CA ALA A 684 3.57 -16.48 6.34
C ALA A 684 3.10 -17.56 7.35
N PRO A 685 1.85 -18.06 7.23
CA PRO A 685 1.34 -19.11 8.09
C PRO A 685 2.08 -20.41 7.84
N ALA A 686 2.16 -21.26 8.87
CA ALA A 686 2.70 -22.61 8.71
C ALA A 686 1.86 -23.44 7.73
N PRO A 687 2.46 -24.42 7.02
CA PRO A 687 1.72 -25.38 6.20
C PRO A 687 0.64 -26.10 7.02
N LEU A 688 -0.52 -26.34 6.41
CA LEU A 688 -1.68 -26.91 7.13
C LEU A 688 -1.49 -28.40 7.48
N ASP A 689 -0.82 -29.14 6.60
CA ASP A 689 -0.57 -30.57 6.68
C ASP A 689 0.93 -30.87 6.44
N ALA A 690 1.40 -32.05 6.85
CA ALA A 690 2.76 -32.50 6.60
C ALA A 690 2.99 -32.72 5.08
N GLY A 691 4.11 -32.19 4.56
CA GLY A 691 4.38 -32.14 3.11
C GLY A 691 3.78 -30.92 2.38
N GLY A 692 3.00 -30.09 3.08
CA GLY A 692 2.50 -28.81 2.57
C GLY A 692 1.45 -28.90 1.47
N GLU A 693 1.30 -27.79 0.74
CA GLU A 693 0.28 -27.60 -0.29
C GLU A 693 0.45 -28.51 -1.52
N GLU A 694 1.62 -29.14 -1.70
CA GLU A 694 1.89 -30.11 -2.78
C GLU A 694 1.70 -31.58 -2.35
N ALA A 695 1.46 -31.85 -1.06
CA ALA A 695 1.19 -33.20 -0.59
C ALA A 695 -0.09 -33.76 -1.20
N ALA A 696 -0.02 -34.99 -1.72
CA ALA A 696 -1.16 -35.70 -2.29
C ALA A 696 -2.14 -36.14 -1.19
N LEU A 697 -3.42 -35.79 -1.34
CA LEU A 697 -4.47 -36.18 -0.41
C LEU A 697 -4.87 -37.65 -0.66
N ARG A 698 -5.14 -38.38 0.43
CA ARG A 698 -5.68 -39.75 0.40
C ARG A 698 -6.84 -39.86 1.37
N LEU A 699 -7.75 -40.80 1.14
CA LEU A 699 -8.78 -41.12 2.12
C LEU A 699 -8.14 -41.69 3.40
N SER A 700 -8.63 -41.30 4.58
CA SER A 700 -8.12 -41.79 5.88
C SER A 700 -8.26 -43.32 6.08
N ARG A 701 -9.16 -43.94 5.31
CA ARG A 701 -9.46 -45.38 5.27
C ARG A 701 -10.00 -45.74 3.88
N PRO A 702 -9.91 -47.02 3.45
CA PRO A 702 -10.52 -47.47 2.19
C PRO A 702 -12.07 -47.28 2.19
N PRO A 703 -12.73 -47.46 1.02
CA PRO A 703 -14.17 -47.31 0.88
C PRO A 703 -14.98 -48.19 1.86
N GLY A 704 -14.69 -49.48 1.96
CA GLY A 704 -15.22 -50.39 2.98
C GLY A 704 -16.65 -50.87 2.74
N TYR A 705 -17.12 -50.86 1.49
CA TYR A 705 -18.45 -51.35 1.10
C TYR A 705 -18.42 -52.83 0.69
N LYS A 706 -19.56 -53.52 0.75
CA LYS A 706 -19.68 -54.91 0.30
C LYS A 706 -20.22 -54.97 -1.13
N LEU A 707 -19.69 -55.85 -1.97
CA LEU A 707 -20.24 -56.12 -3.31
C LEU A 707 -21.74 -56.45 -3.24
N GLY A 708 -22.54 -55.80 -4.09
CA GLY A 708 -24.01 -55.90 -4.13
C GLY A 708 -24.77 -55.08 -3.07
N GLU A 709 -24.08 -54.45 -2.11
CA GLU A 709 -24.70 -53.53 -1.14
C GLU A 709 -25.36 -52.35 -1.85
N GLN A 710 -26.54 -51.92 -1.38
CA GLN A 710 -27.35 -50.90 -2.04
C GLN A 710 -27.07 -49.51 -1.46
N VAL A 711 -26.28 -48.71 -2.17
CA VAL A 711 -25.79 -47.40 -1.69
C VAL A 711 -25.90 -46.35 -2.80
N ALA A 712 -26.46 -45.17 -2.50
CA ALA A 712 -26.50 -44.06 -3.45
C ALA A 712 -25.13 -43.37 -3.58
N THR A 713 -24.71 -43.01 -4.79
CA THR A 713 -23.39 -42.39 -5.01
C THR A 713 -23.26 -41.01 -4.33
N ARG A 714 -24.37 -40.28 -4.16
CA ARG A 714 -24.42 -39.05 -3.34
C ARG A 714 -24.14 -39.29 -1.85
N LEU A 715 -24.55 -40.44 -1.31
CA LEU A 715 -24.26 -40.81 0.08
C LEU A 715 -22.79 -41.18 0.26
N ALA A 716 -22.23 -41.89 -0.72
CA ALA A 716 -20.81 -42.22 -0.78
C ALA A 716 -19.93 -40.97 -0.91
N TYR A 717 -20.33 -39.96 -1.71
CA TYR A 717 -19.68 -38.64 -1.74
C TYR A 717 -19.57 -38.03 -0.34
N GLY A 718 -20.69 -37.96 0.41
CA GLY A 718 -20.68 -37.43 1.78
C GLY A 718 -19.81 -38.23 2.76
N ASN A 719 -19.71 -39.55 2.57
CA ASN A 719 -18.80 -40.41 3.35
C ASN A 719 -17.32 -40.16 3.00
N ALA A 720 -16.99 -40.06 1.71
CA ALA A 720 -15.65 -39.79 1.22
C ALA A 720 -15.13 -38.43 1.64
N LEU A 721 -16.00 -37.40 1.60
CA LEU A 721 -15.64 -36.04 2.01
C LEU A 721 -15.24 -36.01 3.50
N VAL A 722 -15.91 -36.77 4.37
CA VAL A 722 -15.49 -36.95 5.77
C VAL A 722 -14.13 -37.66 5.86
N LYS A 723 -13.94 -38.79 5.17
CA LYS A 723 -12.65 -39.52 5.16
C LYS A 723 -11.48 -38.67 4.66
N LEU A 724 -11.71 -37.81 3.68
CA LEU A 724 -10.71 -36.87 3.17
C LEU A 724 -10.45 -35.73 4.18
N GLY A 725 -11.51 -35.22 4.83
CA GLY A 725 -11.42 -34.23 5.89
C GLY A 725 -10.67 -34.72 7.13
N GLU A 726 -10.80 -36.00 7.48
CA GLU A 726 -10.00 -36.62 8.56
C GLU A 726 -8.50 -36.67 8.20
N ALA A 727 -8.16 -36.86 6.92
CA ALA A 727 -6.79 -37.00 6.46
C ALA A 727 -6.06 -35.67 6.22
N SER A 728 -6.78 -34.59 5.91
CA SER A 728 -6.20 -33.28 5.57
C SER A 728 -7.02 -32.11 6.09
N ARG A 729 -6.35 -31.11 6.68
CA ARG A 729 -6.94 -29.84 7.13
C ARG A 729 -7.21 -28.85 6.00
N ARG A 730 -6.66 -29.11 4.80
CA ARG A 730 -6.87 -28.29 3.59
C ARG A 730 -8.27 -28.45 3.01
N VAL A 731 -8.93 -29.60 3.24
CA VAL A 731 -10.29 -29.87 2.74
C VAL A 731 -11.29 -28.92 3.38
N VAL A 732 -12.07 -28.24 2.53
CA VAL A 732 -13.17 -27.33 2.87
C VAL A 732 -14.39 -27.73 2.05
N ALA A 733 -15.58 -27.71 2.66
CA ALA A 733 -16.84 -28.02 1.99
C ALA A 733 -17.77 -26.80 1.96
N LEU A 734 -18.49 -26.62 0.86
CA LEU A 734 -19.51 -25.57 0.68
C LEU A 734 -20.78 -26.20 0.11
N ASP A 735 -21.95 -25.76 0.59
CA ASP A 735 -23.25 -26.23 0.09
C ASP A 735 -24.27 -25.09 0.04
N GLY A 736 -25.23 -25.18 -0.88
CA GLY A 736 -26.29 -24.19 -1.08
C GLY A 736 -27.63 -24.64 -0.52
N ASP A 737 -27.74 -24.74 0.81
CA ASP A 737 -28.88 -25.28 1.58
C ASP A 737 -29.42 -26.67 1.16
N THR A 738 -28.63 -27.48 0.44
CA THR A 738 -28.98 -28.85 0.01
C THR A 738 -28.21 -29.94 0.76
N LYS A 739 -27.44 -29.58 1.79
CA LYS A 739 -26.52 -30.43 2.57
C LYS A 739 -27.06 -31.76 3.07
N ASN A 740 -28.35 -31.83 3.38
CA ASN A 740 -29.06 -33.05 3.78
C ASN A 740 -29.31 -34.01 2.61
N SER A 741 -29.42 -33.47 1.40
CA SER A 741 -29.73 -34.18 0.15
C SER A 741 -28.49 -34.53 -0.68
N THR A 742 -27.45 -33.68 -0.63
CA THR A 742 -26.09 -33.94 -1.15
C THR A 742 -25.27 -34.81 -0.21
N PHE A 743 -25.70 -34.97 1.05
CA PHE A 743 -24.97 -35.58 2.17
C PHE A 743 -23.68 -34.86 2.61
N SER A 744 -23.41 -33.64 2.12
CA SER A 744 -22.33 -32.79 2.65
C SER A 744 -22.55 -32.40 4.13
N LEU A 745 -23.77 -32.52 4.65
CA LEU A 745 -24.12 -32.42 6.07
C LEU A 745 -23.26 -33.34 6.95
N LYS A 746 -22.80 -34.49 6.44
CA LYS A 746 -21.86 -35.37 7.17
C LYS A 746 -20.53 -34.66 7.46
N PHE A 747 -20.02 -33.90 6.50
CA PHE A 747 -18.82 -33.09 6.69
C PHE A 747 -19.11 -31.90 7.60
N ALA A 748 -20.26 -31.24 7.47
CA ALA A 748 -20.68 -30.16 8.37
C ALA A 748 -20.74 -30.62 9.84
N GLN A 749 -21.20 -31.85 10.10
CA GLN A 749 -21.26 -32.43 11.44
C GLN A 749 -19.87 -32.85 11.97
N ALA A 750 -18.98 -33.35 11.11
CA ALA A 750 -17.64 -33.77 11.50
C ALA A 750 -16.65 -32.60 11.66
N PHE A 751 -16.78 -31.57 10.81
CA PHE A 751 -15.84 -30.47 10.68
C PHE A 751 -16.56 -29.12 10.47
N PRO A 752 -17.36 -28.65 11.44
CA PRO A 752 -18.15 -27.42 11.30
C PRO A 752 -17.30 -26.20 10.92
N ASP A 753 -16.11 -26.04 11.50
CA ASP A 753 -15.17 -24.94 11.21
C ASP A 753 -14.58 -24.95 9.79
N ARG A 754 -14.89 -25.97 8.98
CA ARG A 754 -14.45 -26.11 7.58
C ARG A 754 -15.61 -26.31 6.60
N PHE A 755 -16.85 -26.22 7.08
CA PHE A 755 -18.06 -26.24 6.27
C PHE A 755 -18.61 -24.82 6.16
N ILE A 756 -18.99 -24.41 4.96
CA ILE A 756 -19.60 -23.11 4.69
C ILE A 756 -21.01 -23.35 4.13
N GLU A 757 -22.01 -22.87 4.87
CA GLU A 757 -23.36 -22.72 4.34
C GLU A 757 -23.41 -21.49 3.44
N CYS A 758 -23.74 -21.67 2.16
CA CYS A 758 -23.85 -20.59 1.19
C CYS A 758 -25.31 -20.18 0.93
N PHE A 759 -26.29 -20.90 1.49
CA PHE A 759 -27.72 -20.69 1.26
C PHE A 759 -28.11 -20.89 -0.22
N ILE A 760 -29.37 -20.59 -0.58
CA ILE A 760 -29.88 -20.70 -1.96
C ILE A 760 -29.34 -19.53 -2.80
N ALA A 761 -28.04 -19.59 -3.10
CA ALA A 761 -27.24 -18.56 -3.75
C ALA A 761 -26.04 -19.21 -4.46
N GLU A 762 -26.31 -20.06 -5.46
CA GLU A 762 -25.29 -20.92 -6.05
C GLU A 762 -24.20 -20.12 -6.80
N GLN A 763 -24.54 -18.95 -7.36
CA GLN A 763 -23.56 -18.07 -8.03
C GLN A 763 -22.52 -17.60 -7.03
N ASN A 764 -22.96 -17.07 -5.89
CA ASN A 764 -22.07 -16.71 -4.82
C ASN A 764 -21.34 -17.91 -4.20
N MET A 765 -21.98 -19.08 -4.07
CA MET A 765 -21.32 -20.30 -3.57
C MET A 765 -20.09 -20.67 -4.40
N VAL A 766 -20.21 -20.67 -5.74
CA VAL A 766 -19.09 -20.96 -6.64
C VAL A 766 -18.03 -19.84 -6.57
N GLY A 767 -18.44 -18.57 -6.50
CA GLY A 767 -17.51 -17.46 -6.34
C GLY A 767 -16.72 -17.50 -5.02
N VAL A 768 -17.38 -17.75 -3.90
CA VAL A 768 -16.74 -17.93 -2.58
C VAL A 768 -15.75 -19.09 -2.62
N ALA A 769 -16.09 -20.22 -3.25
CA ALA A 769 -15.19 -21.35 -3.42
C ALA A 769 -13.93 -21.00 -4.25
N VAL A 770 -14.08 -20.24 -5.34
CA VAL A 770 -12.95 -19.70 -6.13
C VAL A 770 -12.06 -18.79 -5.28
N GLY A 771 -12.65 -17.91 -4.47
CA GLY A 771 -11.91 -17.04 -3.55
C GLY A 771 -11.13 -17.79 -2.47
N ILE A 772 -11.65 -18.90 -1.98
CA ILE A 772 -10.99 -19.76 -0.96
C ILE A 772 -9.89 -20.63 -1.59
N ALA A 773 -10.08 -21.10 -2.83
CA ALA A 773 -9.09 -21.87 -3.58
C ALA A 773 -7.89 -21.01 -4.05
N ALA A 774 -8.06 -19.69 -4.13
CA ALA A 774 -7.01 -18.76 -4.53
C ALA A 774 -5.73 -18.97 -3.69
N ARG A 775 -4.57 -18.97 -4.38
CA ARG A 775 -3.25 -19.25 -3.80
C ARG A 775 -3.09 -20.64 -3.14
N ARG A 776 -3.98 -21.60 -3.46
CA ARG A 776 -3.83 -23.06 -3.28
C ARG A 776 -3.69 -23.59 -1.84
N ARG A 777 -4.03 -22.79 -0.83
CA ARG A 777 -3.99 -23.26 0.58
C ARG A 777 -5.09 -24.26 0.93
N ARG A 778 -6.24 -24.20 0.25
CA ARG A 778 -7.41 -25.04 0.52
C ARG A 778 -7.78 -25.88 -0.70
N VAL A 779 -8.35 -27.05 -0.45
CA VAL A 779 -8.96 -27.93 -1.46
C VAL A 779 -10.46 -27.87 -1.24
N VAL A 780 -11.16 -27.15 -2.13
CA VAL A 780 -12.60 -26.86 -1.97
C VAL A 780 -13.46 -27.93 -2.64
N PHE A 781 -14.54 -28.31 -1.96
CA PHE A 781 -15.63 -29.14 -2.49
C PHE A 781 -16.94 -28.39 -2.36
N VAL A 782 -17.57 -28.09 -3.51
CA VAL A 782 -18.86 -27.41 -3.61
C VAL A 782 -19.93 -28.45 -3.93
N SER A 783 -21.06 -28.46 -3.24
CA SER A 783 -22.17 -29.36 -3.55
C SER A 783 -23.53 -28.68 -3.62
N THR A 784 -24.30 -29.10 -4.63
CA THR A 784 -25.75 -28.82 -4.76
C THR A 784 -26.38 -29.90 -5.67
N PHE A 785 -27.56 -29.66 -6.22
CA PHE A 785 -28.12 -30.50 -7.28
C PHE A 785 -27.42 -30.12 -8.59
N ALA A 786 -27.06 -31.10 -9.42
CA ALA A 786 -26.39 -30.86 -10.69
C ALA A 786 -27.19 -29.91 -11.61
N ALA A 787 -28.52 -29.94 -11.53
CA ALA A 787 -29.40 -29.01 -12.23
C ALA A 787 -29.19 -27.55 -11.79
N PHE A 788 -28.95 -27.29 -10.51
CA PHE A 788 -28.75 -25.93 -10.00
C PHE A 788 -27.34 -25.38 -10.27
N LEU A 789 -26.36 -26.23 -10.60
CA LEU A 789 -25.07 -25.75 -11.11
C LEU A 789 -25.20 -25.00 -12.45
N THR A 790 -26.28 -25.20 -13.22
CA THR A 790 -26.59 -24.37 -14.41
C THR A 790 -26.73 -22.88 -14.08
N ARG A 791 -27.26 -22.56 -12.89
CA ARG A 791 -27.37 -21.19 -12.35
C ARG A 791 -26.01 -20.50 -12.22
N THR A 792 -24.93 -21.30 -12.16
CA THR A 792 -23.54 -20.88 -11.88
C THR A 792 -22.62 -20.96 -13.09
N PHE A 793 -23.13 -21.29 -14.29
CA PHE A 793 -22.29 -21.67 -15.41
C PHE A 793 -21.27 -20.58 -15.80
N ASP A 794 -21.62 -19.30 -15.68
CA ASP A 794 -20.68 -18.21 -15.92
C ASP A 794 -19.59 -18.09 -14.84
N GLN A 795 -19.91 -18.38 -13.57
CA GLN A 795 -18.91 -18.47 -12.50
C GLN A 795 -17.99 -19.69 -12.70
N LEU A 796 -18.51 -20.84 -13.15
CA LEU A 796 -17.71 -22.02 -13.50
C LEU A 796 -16.79 -21.75 -14.70
N ARG A 797 -17.29 -21.04 -15.72
CA ARG A 797 -16.51 -20.58 -16.88
C ARG A 797 -15.38 -19.64 -16.45
N MET A 798 -15.68 -18.66 -15.60
CA MET A 798 -14.68 -17.73 -15.07
C MET A 798 -13.70 -18.40 -14.09
N ALA A 799 -14.12 -19.43 -13.35
CA ALA A 799 -13.22 -20.26 -12.52
C ALA A 799 -12.19 -21.02 -13.39
N ALA A 800 -12.62 -21.59 -14.52
CA ALA A 800 -11.70 -22.21 -15.48
C ALA A 800 -10.72 -21.19 -16.10
N ILE A 801 -11.19 -19.99 -16.46
CA ILE A 801 -10.34 -18.88 -16.95
C ILE A 801 -9.37 -18.39 -15.85
N SER A 802 -9.80 -18.44 -14.59
CA SER A 802 -8.98 -18.15 -13.41
C SER A 802 -7.99 -19.25 -13.07
N GLN A 803 -7.97 -20.36 -13.81
CA GLN A 803 -7.11 -21.52 -13.55
C GLN A 803 -7.30 -22.09 -12.13
N THR A 804 -8.53 -22.00 -11.61
CA THR A 804 -8.88 -22.44 -10.25
C THR A 804 -8.89 -23.96 -10.15
N ASP A 805 -8.23 -24.49 -9.13
CA ASP A 805 -8.34 -25.89 -8.71
C ASP A 805 -9.53 -26.03 -7.75
N ALA A 806 -10.65 -26.58 -8.21
CA ALA A 806 -11.90 -26.67 -7.43
C ALA A 806 -12.77 -27.87 -7.83
N ASN A 807 -13.43 -28.46 -6.83
CA ASN A 807 -14.24 -29.67 -6.97
C ASN A 807 -15.72 -29.38 -6.79
N PHE A 808 -16.56 -29.91 -7.68
CA PHE A 808 -18.00 -29.68 -7.72
C PHE A 808 -18.72 -31.03 -7.73
N ALA A 809 -19.51 -31.32 -6.70
CA ALA A 809 -20.35 -32.51 -6.63
C ALA A 809 -21.80 -32.14 -6.94
N GLY A 810 -22.26 -32.50 -8.13
CA GLY A 810 -23.65 -32.34 -8.54
C GLY A 810 -24.43 -33.60 -8.21
N SER A 811 -25.39 -33.51 -7.30
CA SER A 811 -26.30 -34.61 -6.96
C SER A 811 -27.59 -34.56 -7.78
N HIS A 812 -28.47 -35.55 -7.64
CA HIS A 812 -29.79 -35.53 -8.28
C HIS A 812 -29.73 -35.43 -9.81
N ALA A 813 -28.73 -36.09 -10.40
CA ALA A 813 -28.57 -36.11 -11.84
C ALA A 813 -29.56 -37.08 -12.52
N GLY A 814 -30.10 -36.69 -13.68
CA GLY A 814 -30.98 -37.52 -14.49
C GLY A 814 -32.45 -37.61 -14.04
N VAL A 815 -33.28 -38.30 -14.84
CA VAL A 815 -34.70 -38.60 -14.53
C VAL A 815 -34.86 -39.60 -13.40
N SER A 816 -33.82 -40.38 -13.11
CA SER A 816 -33.79 -41.35 -12.00
C SER A 816 -33.97 -40.74 -10.60
N ILE A 817 -34.04 -39.42 -10.46
CA ILE A 817 -34.50 -38.79 -9.22
C ILE A 817 -35.96 -39.11 -8.90
N GLY A 818 -36.80 -39.32 -9.91
CA GLY A 818 -38.22 -39.62 -9.73
C GLY A 818 -39.11 -38.39 -9.56
N GLU A 819 -39.77 -38.30 -8.41
CA GLU A 819 -41.06 -37.61 -8.27
C GLU A 819 -40.97 -36.06 -8.32
N ASP A 820 -39.83 -35.47 -7.99
CA ASP A 820 -39.62 -34.01 -8.00
C ASP A 820 -39.81 -33.40 -9.42
N GLY A 821 -39.56 -34.19 -10.47
CA GLY A 821 -39.78 -33.78 -11.86
C GLY A 821 -38.65 -32.93 -12.46
N PRO A 822 -38.87 -32.38 -13.68
CA PRO A 822 -37.79 -31.89 -14.54
C PRO A 822 -37.04 -30.67 -14.01
N SER A 823 -37.59 -29.90 -13.07
CA SER A 823 -36.90 -28.75 -12.46
C SER A 823 -35.69 -29.12 -11.58
N GLN A 824 -35.58 -30.39 -11.16
CA GLN A 824 -34.50 -30.91 -10.34
C GLN A 824 -33.60 -31.90 -11.11
N MET A 825 -34.04 -32.36 -12.29
CA MET A 825 -33.35 -33.35 -13.11
C MET A 825 -32.23 -32.68 -13.90
N ALA A 826 -30.98 -32.97 -13.54
CA ALA A 826 -29.84 -32.50 -14.33
C ALA A 826 -29.72 -33.34 -15.61
N LEU A 827 -29.88 -32.71 -16.78
CA LEU A 827 -29.85 -33.41 -18.07
C LEU A 827 -28.94 -32.72 -19.10
N GLU A 828 -28.37 -31.58 -18.75
CA GLU A 828 -27.38 -30.82 -19.52
C GLU A 828 -26.04 -30.66 -18.77
N ASP A 829 -25.90 -31.27 -17.59
CA ASP A 829 -24.75 -31.08 -16.69
C ASP A 829 -23.46 -31.70 -17.23
N LEU A 830 -23.52 -32.84 -17.93
CA LEU A 830 -22.35 -33.40 -18.61
C LEU A 830 -21.92 -32.47 -19.77
N ALA A 831 -22.87 -31.93 -20.54
CA ALA A 831 -22.57 -31.00 -21.62
C ALA A 831 -21.89 -29.72 -21.08
N MET A 832 -22.49 -29.13 -20.05
CA MET A 832 -22.00 -27.93 -19.37
C MET A 832 -20.56 -28.13 -18.86
N PHE A 833 -20.31 -29.15 -18.04
CA PHE A 833 -18.97 -29.38 -17.50
C PHE A 833 -17.95 -29.87 -18.54
N ARG A 834 -18.36 -30.62 -19.57
CA ARG A 834 -17.45 -31.00 -20.66
C ARG A 834 -16.98 -29.82 -21.50
N SER A 835 -17.81 -28.79 -21.67
CA SER A 835 -17.46 -27.58 -22.42
C SER A 835 -16.40 -26.69 -21.75
N LEU A 836 -16.24 -26.79 -20.42
CA LEU A 836 -15.24 -26.01 -19.68
C LEU A 836 -13.80 -26.45 -20.04
N PRO A 837 -12.90 -25.54 -20.46
CA PRO A 837 -11.51 -25.91 -20.74
C PRO A 837 -10.81 -26.53 -19.52
N GLY A 838 -10.00 -27.57 -19.73
CA GLY A 838 -9.24 -28.22 -18.67
C GLY A 838 -10.05 -29.01 -17.62
N SER A 839 -11.38 -29.08 -17.72
CA SER A 839 -12.20 -29.78 -16.74
C SER A 839 -12.03 -31.31 -16.76
N THR A 840 -12.18 -31.93 -15.59
CA THR A 840 -12.32 -33.38 -15.41
C THR A 840 -13.75 -33.70 -14.98
N VAL A 841 -14.40 -34.66 -15.63
CA VAL A 841 -15.79 -35.03 -15.40
C VAL A 841 -15.86 -36.50 -14.98
N PHE A 842 -16.00 -36.74 -13.69
CA PHE A 842 -16.28 -38.03 -13.09
C PHE A 842 -17.78 -38.31 -13.11
N TYR A 843 -18.16 -39.51 -13.53
CA TYR A 843 -19.53 -40.01 -13.38
C TYR A 843 -19.49 -41.40 -12.72
N PRO A 844 -19.28 -41.46 -11.39
CA PRO A 844 -19.18 -42.71 -10.66
C PRO A 844 -20.49 -43.51 -10.71
N SER A 845 -20.31 -44.82 -10.90
CA SER A 845 -21.38 -45.78 -11.13
C SER A 845 -21.85 -46.49 -9.85
N ASP A 846 -21.04 -46.48 -8.80
CA ASP A 846 -21.33 -47.10 -7.50
C ASP A 846 -20.68 -46.33 -6.32
N ALA A 847 -20.81 -46.84 -5.09
CA ALA A 847 -20.22 -46.19 -3.92
C ALA A 847 -18.69 -46.17 -3.90
N VAL A 848 -18.03 -47.24 -4.34
CA VAL A 848 -16.56 -47.35 -4.34
C VAL A 848 -15.95 -46.37 -5.35
N SER A 849 -16.46 -46.36 -6.57
CA SER A 849 -16.06 -45.40 -7.61
C SER A 849 -16.39 -43.96 -7.18
N ALA A 850 -17.49 -43.70 -6.46
CA ALA A 850 -17.80 -42.37 -5.94
C ALA A 850 -16.78 -41.86 -4.91
N GLU A 851 -16.34 -42.70 -3.98
CA GLU A 851 -15.27 -42.29 -3.04
C GLU A 851 -13.93 -42.08 -3.73
N ARG A 852 -13.59 -42.92 -4.71
CA ARG A 852 -12.38 -42.79 -5.52
C ARG A 852 -12.40 -41.55 -6.42
N ALA A 853 -13.57 -41.16 -6.93
CA ALA A 853 -13.74 -39.89 -7.65
C ALA A 853 -13.44 -38.68 -6.74
N VAL A 854 -13.90 -38.69 -5.48
CA VAL A 854 -13.57 -37.63 -4.50
C VAL A 854 -12.07 -37.58 -4.20
N GLU A 855 -11.44 -38.75 -3.99
CA GLU A 855 -9.99 -38.85 -3.76
C GLU A 855 -9.17 -38.36 -4.96
N LEU A 856 -9.56 -38.70 -6.18
CA LEU A 856 -8.86 -38.26 -7.40
C LEU A 856 -9.09 -36.77 -7.68
N ALA A 857 -10.33 -36.27 -7.54
CA ALA A 857 -10.66 -34.86 -7.73
C ALA A 857 -9.84 -33.96 -6.80
N ALA A 858 -9.69 -34.35 -5.52
CA ALA A 858 -8.85 -33.64 -4.53
C ALA A 858 -7.37 -33.46 -4.94
N ASN A 859 -6.88 -34.24 -5.90
CA ASN A 859 -5.51 -34.24 -6.42
C ASN A 859 -5.42 -33.82 -7.89
N THR A 860 -6.53 -33.41 -8.51
CA THR A 860 -6.60 -33.08 -9.94
C THR A 860 -6.78 -31.58 -10.14
N SER A 861 -5.88 -30.97 -10.91
CA SER A 861 -5.94 -29.53 -11.19
C SER A 861 -7.12 -29.14 -12.08
N GLY A 862 -7.55 -27.88 -11.95
CA GLY A 862 -8.67 -27.29 -12.68
C GLY A 862 -10.04 -27.62 -12.09
N ILE A 863 -11.06 -27.57 -12.94
CA ILE A 863 -12.46 -27.76 -12.55
C ILE A 863 -12.81 -29.25 -12.60
N CYS A 864 -12.96 -29.87 -11.44
CA CYS A 864 -13.39 -31.26 -11.31
C CYS A 864 -14.88 -31.35 -11.00
N PHE A 865 -15.64 -32.09 -11.80
CA PHE A 865 -17.07 -32.36 -11.59
C PHE A 865 -17.31 -33.83 -11.25
N ILE A 866 -18.13 -34.10 -10.24
CA ILE A 866 -18.54 -35.43 -9.79
C ILE A 866 -20.06 -35.52 -9.87
N ARG A 867 -20.58 -36.24 -10.88
CA ARG A 867 -22.02 -36.45 -11.09
C ARG A 867 -22.51 -37.60 -10.21
N THR A 868 -23.45 -37.33 -9.30
CA THR A 868 -23.98 -38.34 -8.35
C THR A 868 -25.49 -38.52 -8.44
N GLY A 869 -25.94 -39.77 -8.32
CA GLY A 869 -27.33 -40.18 -8.48
C GLY A 869 -28.12 -40.17 -7.17
N ARG A 870 -29.45 -40.04 -7.28
CA ARG A 870 -30.39 -40.12 -6.14
C ARG A 870 -30.67 -41.56 -5.67
N PRO A 871 -30.92 -42.55 -6.54
CA PRO A 871 -31.21 -43.93 -6.15
C PRO A 871 -30.02 -44.61 -5.46
N ASN A 872 -30.32 -45.63 -4.65
CA ASN A 872 -29.31 -46.61 -4.25
C ASN A 872 -28.94 -47.48 -5.45
N GLN A 873 -27.65 -47.81 -5.57
CA GLN A 873 -27.12 -48.71 -6.59
C GLN A 873 -26.33 -49.86 -5.92
N PRO A 874 -26.28 -51.05 -6.53
CA PRO A 874 -25.37 -52.12 -6.12
C PRO A 874 -23.92 -51.66 -6.22
N VAL A 875 -23.14 -51.93 -5.18
CA VAL A 875 -21.68 -51.83 -5.22
C VAL A 875 -21.13 -52.86 -6.21
N LEU A 876 -20.39 -52.38 -7.21
CA LEU A 876 -19.84 -53.18 -8.32
C LEU A 876 -18.37 -53.51 -8.10
N TYR A 877 -17.64 -52.66 -7.38
CA TYR A 877 -16.19 -52.75 -7.24
C TYR A 877 -15.74 -53.10 -5.81
N GLY A 878 -14.58 -53.74 -5.68
CA GLY A 878 -13.89 -53.95 -4.40
C GLY A 878 -12.96 -52.79 -4.04
N ASP A 879 -12.61 -52.67 -2.75
CA ASP A 879 -11.71 -51.62 -2.23
C ASP A 879 -10.34 -51.56 -2.92
N ASP A 880 -9.86 -52.69 -3.42
CA ASP A 880 -8.60 -52.91 -4.14
C ASP A 880 -8.66 -52.53 -5.64
N THR A 881 -9.84 -52.21 -6.16
CA THR A 881 -10.01 -51.75 -7.54
C THR A 881 -9.27 -50.42 -7.75
N ALA A 882 -8.32 -50.42 -8.68
CA ALA A 882 -7.53 -49.24 -9.00
C ALA A 882 -8.26 -48.31 -9.97
N PHE A 883 -8.60 -47.10 -9.51
CA PHE A 883 -9.21 -46.04 -10.32
C PHE A 883 -8.18 -44.96 -10.69
N ALA A 884 -8.34 -44.36 -11.88
CA ALA A 884 -7.55 -43.21 -12.31
C ALA A 884 -8.36 -42.33 -13.28
N VAL A 885 -7.98 -41.05 -13.39
CA VAL A 885 -8.59 -40.12 -14.35
C VAL A 885 -8.32 -40.61 -15.78
N GLY A 886 -9.36 -40.69 -16.62
CA GLY A 886 -9.23 -41.17 -18.00
C GLY A 886 -9.06 -42.68 -18.13
N LYS A 887 -9.42 -43.45 -17.10
CA LYS A 887 -9.39 -44.92 -17.10
C LYS A 887 -10.77 -45.47 -16.76
N GLY A 888 -11.35 -46.21 -17.70
CA GLY A 888 -12.63 -46.91 -17.52
C GLY A 888 -12.42 -48.39 -17.15
N HIS A 889 -13.54 -49.09 -16.92
CA HIS A 889 -13.56 -50.48 -16.47
C HIS A 889 -14.48 -51.34 -17.33
N LEU A 890 -14.06 -52.59 -17.58
CA LEU A 890 -14.94 -53.65 -18.08
C LEU A 890 -15.68 -54.27 -16.89
N VAL A 891 -16.92 -53.83 -16.67
CA VAL A 891 -17.78 -54.41 -15.61
C VAL A 891 -18.42 -55.73 -16.06
N ARG A 892 -18.47 -55.99 -17.38
CA ARG A 892 -18.87 -57.28 -17.94
C ARG A 892 -18.12 -57.59 -19.22
N GLN A 893 -17.58 -58.81 -19.27
CA GLN A 893 -17.05 -59.49 -20.45
C GLN A 893 -17.37 -60.98 -20.31
N SER A 894 -17.49 -61.70 -21.42
CA SER A 894 -17.78 -63.13 -21.44
C SER A 894 -16.51 -63.98 -21.44
N GLU A 895 -16.55 -65.14 -20.75
CA GLU A 895 -15.51 -66.19 -20.86
C GLU A 895 -15.43 -66.80 -22.29
N ALA A 896 -16.43 -66.52 -23.14
CA ALA A 896 -16.57 -67.08 -24.48
C ALA A 896 -15.43 -66.67 -25.44
N ASP A 897 -14.72 -65.56 -25.17
CA ASP A 897 -13.49 -65.13 -25.85
C ASP A 897 -12.38 -66.21 -25.85
N LYS A 898 -12.48 -67.25 -25.01
CA LYS A 898 -11.44 -68.29 -24.87
C LYS A 898 -11.82 -69.72 -25.31
N VAL A 899 -13.10 -70.08 -25.43
CA VAL A 899 -13.48 -71.51 -25.50
C VAL A 899 -14.45 -71.92 -26.62
N CYS A 900 -15.48 -71.14 -26.97
CA CYS A 900 -16.53 -71.62 -27.89
C CYS A 900 -17.29 -70.51 -28.65
N GLY A 901 -16.73 -70.02 -29.76
CA GLY A 901 -17.46 -69.56 -30.97
C GLY A 901 -18.45 -68.39 -30.90
N ALA A 902 -18.90 -67.95 -29.73
CA ALA A 902 -19.85 -66.87 -29.53
C ALA A 902 -19.09 -65.55 -29.33
N ALA A 903 -18.71 -64.91 -30.43
CA ALA A 903 -18.12 -63.57 -30.39
C ALA A 903 -19.11 -62.56 -29.78
N GLU A 904 -18.63 -61.68 -28.91
CA GLU A 904 -19.46 -60.65 -28.28
C GLU A 904 -20.09 -59.73 -29.36
N LEU A 905 -21.39 -59.49 -29.26
CA LEU A 905 -22.15 -58.86 -30.35
C LEU A 905 -22.32 -57.35 -30.20
N LEU A 906 -22.11 -56.81 -28.99
CA LEU A 906 -22.33 -55.40 -28.68
C LEU A 906 -21.47 -54.96 -27.50
N THR A 907 -20.84 -53.79 -27.62
CA THR A 907 -20.29 -53.05 -26.49
C THR A 907 -21.34 -52.04 -26.05
N ILE A 908 -21.80 -52.12 -24.80
CA ILE A 908 -22.67 -51.13 -24.17
C ILE A 908 -21.81 -50.26 -23.25
N VAL A 909 -21.91 -48.95 -23.38
CA VAL A 909 -21.27 -47.98 -22.48
C VAL A 909 -22.36 -47.27 -21.70
N GLY A 910 -22.36 -47.46 -20.38
CA GLY A 910 -23.31 -46.83 -19.44
C GLY A 910 -22.55 -46.21 -18.27
N ALA A 911 -23.22 -45.37 -17.47
CA ALA A 911 -22.61 -44.73 -16.30
C ALA A 911 -23.68 -44.28 -15.30
N GLY A 912 -23.35 -44.30 -14.00
CA GLY A 912 -24.33 -44.04 -12.95
C GLY A 912 -25.47 -45.07 -13.01
N VAL A 913 -26.72 -44.61 -12.96
CA VAL A 913 -27.91 -45.49 -13.01
C VAL A 913 -27.98 -46.36 -14.27
N THR A 914 -27.44 -45.92 -15.42
CA THR A 914 -27.57 -46.71 -16.65
C THR A 914 -26.59 -47.89 -16.72
N ILE A 915 -25.60 -47.98 -15.81
CA ILE A 915 -24.73 -49.16 -15.76
C ILE A 915 -25.51 -50.41 -15.32
N THR A 916 -26.46 -50.26 -14.39
CA THR A 916 -27.23 -51.39 -13.86
C THR A 916 -28.31 -51.82 -14.83
N GLU A 917 -28.90 -50.88 -15.55
CA GLU A 917 -29.79 -51.19 -16.68
C GLU A 917 -29.02 -51.91 -17.79
N ALA A 918 -27.80 -51.48 -18.12
CA ALA A 918 -26.94 -52.17 -19.09
C ALA A 918 -26.55 -53.59 -18.63
N LEU A 919 -26.24 -53.79 -17.34
CA LEU A 919 -25.96 -55.11 -16.78
C LEU A 919 -27.20 -56.02 -16.76
N ALA A 920 -28.37 -55.47 -16.44
CA ALA A 920 -29.64 -56.19 -16.46
C ALA A 920 -30.06 -56.58 -17.88
N ALA A 921 -29.96 -55.68 -18.85
CA ALA A 921 -30.17 -55.96 -20.27
C ALA A 921 -29.20 -57.04 -20.76
N ALA A 922 -27.93 -56.98 -20.36
CA ALA A 922 -26.94 -58.01 -20.67
C ALA A 922 -27.30 -59.39 -20.10
N ASP A 923 -27.94 -59.48 -18.93
CA ASP A 923 -28.47 -60.75 -18.40
C ASP A 923 -29.72 -61.24 -19.14
N GLN A 924 -30.57 -60.34 -19.63
CA GLN A 924 -31.72 -60.70 -20.47
C GLN A 924 -31.26 -61.20 -21.86
N LEU A 925 -30.27 -60.55 -22.45
CA LEU A 925 -29.66 -60.92 -23.74
C LEU A 925 -28.88 -62.24 -23.63
N ALA A 926 -28.15 -62.48 -22.53
CA ALA A 926 -27.44 -63.74 -22.30
C ALA A 926 -28.39 -64.96 -22.29
N LYS A 927 -29.60 -64.83 -21.70
CA LYS A 927 -30.65 -65.87 -21.75
C LYS A 927 -31.14 -66.19 -23.16
N ARG A 928 -30.90 -65.29 -24.12
CA ARG A 928 -31.22 -65.44 -25.56
C ARG A 928 -30.01 -65.84 -26.40
N GLY A 929 -28.87 -66.17 -25.77
CA GLY A 929 -27.62 -66.53 -26.44
C GLY A 929 -26.83 -65.35 -27.01
N ILE A 930 -27.15 -64.11 -26.60
CA ILE A 930 -26.47 -62.89 -27.05
C ILE A 930 -25.49 -62.45 -25.96
N ALA A 931 -24.18 -62.61 -26.22
CA ALA A 931 -23.13 -62.09 -25.36
C ALA A 931 -22.90 -60.59 -25.65
N VAL A 932 -22.86 -59.77 -24.60
CA VAL A 932 -22.55 -58.33 -24.67
C VAL A 932 -21.52 -57.94 -23.63
N ARG A 933 -20.69 -56.97 -24.02
CA ARG A 933 -19.66 -56.33 -23.19
C ARG A 933 -20.26 -55.07 -22.57
N VAL A 934 -19.96 -54.80 -21.30
CA VAL A 934 -20.40 -53.57 -20.62
C VAL A 934 -19.19 -52.81 -20.08
N VAL A 935 -19.08 -51.54 -20.48
CA VAL A 935 -18.02 -50.61 -20.12
C VAL A 935 -18.59 -49.51 -19.22
N ASP A 936 -17.98 -49.32 -18.06
CA ASP A 936 -18.14 -48.14 -17.21
C ASP A 936 -16.99 -47.16 -17.54
N PRO A 937 -17.26 -45.94 -18.06
CA PRO A 937 -16.20 -45.02 -18.43
C PRO A 937 -15.47 -44.42 -17.22
N PHE A 938 -16.09 -44.42 -16.03
CA PHE A 938 -15.69 -43.72 -14.80
C PHE A 938 -15.51 -42.20 -14.94
N THR A 939 -14.73 -41.72 -15.91
CA THR A 939 -14.66 -40.32 -16.34
C THR A 939 -15.19 -40.15 -17.75
N VAL A 940 -16.14 -39.23 -17.94
CA VAL A 940 -16.66 -38.82 -19.26
C VAL A 940 -15.68 -37.83 -19.94
N LYS A 941 -14.83 -37.17 -19.15
CA LYS A 941 -13.74 -36.31 -19.62
C LYS A 941 -12.56 -36.34 -18.64
N PRO A 942 -11.33 -36.61 -19.09
CA PRO A 942 -11.03 -37.34 -20.33
C PRO A 942 -11.71 -38.72 -20.33
N ILE A 943 -12.05 -39.23 -21.51
CA ILE A 943 -12.65 -40.56 -21.68
C ILE A 943 -11.58 -41.57 -22.11
N ASP A 944 -11.69 -42.83 -21.70
CA ASP A 944 -10.71 -43.87 -22.06
C ASP A 944 -10.86 -44.35 -23.51
N ALA A 945 -10.35 -43.54 -24.45
CA ALA A 945 -10.38 -43.82 -25.88
C ALA A 945 -9.59 -45.07 -26.30
N GLU A 946 -8.72 -45.62 -25.45
CA GLU A 946 -8.05 -46.89 -25.73
C GLU A 946 -8.96 -48.06 -25.37
N LEU A 947 -9.52 -48.08 -24.16
CA LEU A 947 -10.49 -49.10 -23.75
C LEU A 947 -11.71 -49.15 -24.67
N LEU A 948 -12.22 -47.99 -25.09
CA LEU A 948 -13.35 -47.91 -26.01
C LEU A 948 -13.01 -48.46 -27.39
N ARG A 949 -11.81 -48.17 -27.93
CA ARG A 949 -11.37 -48.74 -29.22
C ARG A 949 -11.20 -50.25 -29.15
N GLN A 950 -10.60 -50.77 -28.08
CA GLN A 950 -10.44 -52.21 -27.86
C GLN A 950 -11.80 -52.91 -27.74
N SER A 951 -12.73 -52.33 -26.99
CA SER A 951 -14.08 -52.89 -26.79
C SER A 951 -14.90 -52.86 -28.09
N ALA A 952 -14.89 -51.74 -28.80
CA ALA A 952 -15.54 -51.62 -30.11
C ALA A 952 -14.99 -52.64 -31.12
N ALA A 953 -13.66 -52.81 -31.19
CA ALA A 953 -13.04 -53.80 -32.06
C ALA A 953 -13.45 -55.24 -31.71
N ALA A 954 -13.47 -55.60 -30.41
CA ALA A 954 -13.91 -56.91 -29.94
C ALA A 954 -15.36 -57.23 -30.32
N THR A 955 -16.24 -56.22 -30.37
CA THR A 955 -17.65 -56.41 -30.70
C THR A 955 -18.00 -56.15 -32.17
N GLY A 956 -16.99 -56.05 -33.05
CA GLY A 956 -17.18 -55.83 -34.49
C GLY A 956 -17.72 -54.44 -34.82
N ASN A 957 -17.20 -53.41 -34.15
CA ASN A 957 -17.58 -52.00 -34.27
C ASN A 957 -19.06 -51.71 -33.99
N ARG A 958 -19.71 -52.56 -33.17
CA ARG A 958 -21.06 -52.33 -32.66
C ARG A 958 -20.97 -51.77 -31.24
N VAL A 959 -21.33 -50.49 -31.11
CA VAL A 959 -21.31 -49.74 -29.85
C VAL A 959 -22.67 -49.10 -29.61
N LEU A 960 -23.21 -49.33 -28.42
CA LEU A 960 -24.37 -48.66 -27.86
C LEU A 960 -23.91 -47.83 -26.66
N THR A 961 -24.46 -46.63 -26.53
CA THR A 961 -24.29 -45.75 -25.36
C THR A 961 -25.66 -45.52 -24.76
N VAL A 962 -25.75 -45.55 -23.43
CA VAL A 962 -27.00 -45.30 -22.70
C VAL A 962 -26.74 -44.36 -21.53
N GLU A 963 -27.45 -43.23 -21.48
CA GLU A 963 -27.24 -42.18 -20.48
C GLU A 963 -28.52 -41.52 -19.96
N ASP A 964 -28.53 -41.24 -18.66
CA ASP A 964 -29.57 -40.46 -18.00
C ASP A 964 -29.23 -38.95 -18.09
N HIS A 965 -29.24 -38.44 -19.33
CA HIS A 965 -28.85 -37.09 -19.79
C HIS A 965 -29.49 -36.83 -21.18
N TYR A 966 -29.55 -35.58 -21.65
CA TYR A 966 -29.93 -35.25 -23.04
C TYR A 966 -28.90 -35.78 -24.06
N PRO A 967 -29.26 -36.04 -25.33
CA PRO A 967 -28.34 -36.60 -26.32
C PRO A 967 -27.19 -35.66 -26.74
N GLU A 968 -27.35 -34.35 -26.58
CA GLU A 968 -26.33 -33.33 -26.90
C GLU A 968 -25.30 -33.20 -25.77
N GLY A 969 -24.01 -33.21 -26.13
CA GLY A 969 -22.91 -32.97 -25.20
C GLY A 969 -22.74 -34.02 -24.09
N GLY A 970 -23.49 -35.13 -24.11
CA GLY A 970 -23.42 -36.21 -23.13
C GLY A 970 -22.27 -37.20 -23.31
N LEU A 971 -22.41 -38.36 -22.65
CA LEU A 971 -21.56 -39.54 -22.77
C LEU A 971 -21.54 -40.08 -24.20
N GLY A 972 -22.70 -40.15 -24.88
CA GLY A 972 -22.83 -40.67 -26.23
C GLY A 972 -21.98 -39.88 -27.25
N GLU A 973 -21.91 -38.56 -27.10
CA GLU A 973 -21.03 -37.73 -27.94
C GLU A 973 -19.56 -37.81 -27.54
N ALA A 974 -19.25 -37.98 -26.25
CA ALA A 974 -17.88 -38.24 -25.79
C ALA A 974 -17.33 -39.55 -26.37
N VAL A 975 -18.13 -40.62 -26.34
CA VAL A 975 -17.79 -41.93 -26.92
C VAL A 975 -17.68 -41.83 -28.44
N ALA A 976 -18.66 -41.23 -29.13
CA ALA A 976 -18.61 -41.07 -30.59
C ALA A 976 -17.39 -40.27 -31.06
N ALA A 977 -17.03 -39.18 -30.36
CA ALA A 977 -15.83 -38.40 -30.68
C ALA A 977 -14.52 -39.20 -30.46
N SER A 978 -14.50 -40.16 -29.53
CA SER A 978 -13.35 -41.03 -29.27
C SER A 978 -13.20 -42.20 -30.26
N LEU A 979 -14.24 -42.49 -31.06
CA LEU A 979 -14.32 -43.63 -31.97
C LEU A 979 -14.59 -43.20 -33.43
N PRO A 980 -13.69 -42.43 -34.07
CA PRO A 980 -13.90 -41.95 -35.43
C PRO A 980 -14.08 -43.12 -36.42
N GLY A 981 -15.19 -43.09 -37.17
CA GLY A 981 -15.53 -44.12 -38.15
C GLY A 981 -16.29 -45.34 -37.59
N VAL A 982 -16.50 -45.43 -36.28
CA VAL A 982 -17.33 -46.47 -35.65
C VAL A 982 -18.77 -45.93 -35.47
N PRO A 983 -19.81 -46.61 -35.98
CA PRO A 983 -21.20 -46.21 -35.72
C PRO A 983 -21.56 -46.43 -34.24
N VAL A 984 -21.78 -45.34 -33.51
CA VAL A 984 -22.26 -45.35 -32.12
C VAL A 984 -23.77 -45.10 -32.09
N ARG A 985 -24.54 -46.07 -31.58
CA ARG A 985 -25.96 -45.88 -31.23
C ARG A 985 -26.05 -45.18 -29.88
N ARG A 986 -27.02 -44.27 -29.72
CA ARG A 986 -27.23 -43.47 -28.50
C ARG A 986 -28.67 -43.67 -28.00
N LEU A 987 -28.82 -44.08 -26.74
CA LEU A 987 -30.05 -43.99 -25.96
C LEU A 987 -29.83 -42.91 -24.90
N ALA A 988 -30.71 -41.92 -24.88
CA ALA A 988 -30.63 -40.73 -24.07
C ALA A 988 -32.02 -40.13 -23.89
N VAL A 989 -32.20 -39.26 -22.90
CA VAL A 989 -33.48 -38.62 -22.61
C VAL A 989 -33.84 -37.68 -23.76
N GLY A 990 -34.82 -38.03 -24.59
CA GLY A 990 -35.10 -37.32 -25.85
C GLY A 990 -36.01 -36.08 -25.75
N ALA A 991 -36.53 -35.74 -24.56
CA ALA A 991 -37.46 -34.63 -24.34
C ALA A 991 -37.47 -34.19 -22.86
N VAL A 992 -38.02 -33.01 -22.57
CA VAL A 992 -38.21 -32.54 -21.19
C VAL A 992 -39.04 -33.56 -20.38
N PRO A 993 -38.53 -34.04 -19.22
CA PRO A 993 -39.22 -35.08 -18.45
C PRO A 993 -40.49 -34.64 -17.72
N ARG A 994 -41.02 -35.56 -16.90
CA ARG A 994 -42.11 -35.34 -15.94
C ARG A 994 -41.87 -36.08 -14.63
N SER A 995 -42.66 -35.79 -13.60
CA SER A 995 -42.70 -36.57 -12.36
C SER A 995 -43.23 -37.99 -12.58
N GLY A 996 -42.59 -38.96 -11.93
CA GLY A 996 -42.95 -40.39 -11.89
C GLY A 996 -41.95 -41.14 -10.98
N LYS A 997 -42.10 -42.45 -10.77
CA LYS A 997 -41.04 -43.21 -10.06
C LYS A 997 -39.82 -43.36 -10.95
N SER A 998 -38.62 -43.47 -10.37
CA SER A 998 -37.35 -43.65 -11.11
C SER A 998 -37.44 -44.64 -12.27
N GLN A 999 -37.88 -45.89 -12.04
CA GLN A 999 -37.95 -46.90 -13.10
C GLN A 999 -38.99 -46.58 -14.18
N GLU A 1000 -40.14 -46.00 -13.77
CA GLU A 1000 -41.20 -45.59 -14.72
C GLU A 1000 -40.69 -44.51 -15.68
N LEU A 1001 -39.79 -43.64 -15.20
CA LEU A 1001 -39.16 -42.60 -16.02
C LEU A 1001 -38.03 -43.16 -16.90
N LEU A 1002 -37.18 -44.04 -16.39
CA LEU A 1002 -36.14 -44.71 -17.22
C LEU A 1002 -36.78 -45.44 -18.41
N ALA A 1003 -37.88 -46.16 -18.18
CA ALA A 1003 -38.65 -46.83 -19.23
C ALA A 1003 -39.35 -45.82 -20.16
N MET A 1004 -39.99 -44.77 -19.63
CA MET A 1004 -40.65 -43.72 -20.42
C MET A 1004 -39.70 -43.00 -21.40
N PHE A 1005 -38.44 -42.81 -21.00
CA PHE A 1005 -37.42 -42.14 -21.81
C PHE A 1005 -36.50 -43.10 -22.57
N GLY A 1006 -36.76 -44.41 -22.54
CA GLY A 1006 -36.06 -45.40 -23.37
C GLY A 1006 -34.60 -45.61 -22.98
N ILE A 1007 -34.28 -45.56 -21.69
CA ILE A 1007 -32.93 -45.74 -21.12
C ILE A 1007 -32.87 -46.80 -20.02
N ASP A 1008 -33.90 -47.65 -19.93
CA ASP A 1008 -33.96 -48.83 -19.06
C ASP A 1008 -33.54 -50.12 -19.78
N SER A 1009 -33.49 -51.22 -19.03
CA SER A 1009 -33.06 -52.53 -19.51
C SER A 1009 -33.98 -53.24 -20.51
N GLU A 1010 -35.20 -52.73 -20.76
CA GLU A 1010 -36.04 -53.21 -21.89
C GLU A 1010 -35.77 -52.44 -23.19
N ALA A 1011 -35.33 -51.18 -23.10
CA ALA A 1011 -34.96 -50.35 -24.26
C ALA A 1011 -33.57 -50.65 -24.83
N ILE A 1012 -32.66 -51.21 -24.00
CA ILE A 1012 -31.27 -51.60 -24.33
C ILE A 1012 -31.22 -52.95 -25.07
#